data_AF-A0A6A6W8K8-F1
#
_entry.id   AF-A0A6A6W8K8-F1
#
_cell.length_a   1.000
_cell.length_b   1.000
_cell.length_c   1.000
_cell.angle_alpha   90.00
_cell.angle_beta   90.00
_cell.angle_gamma   90.00
#
_symmetry.space_group_name_H-M   'P 1'
#
loop_
_entity.id
_entity.type
_entity.pdbx_description
1 polymer ?
#
loop_
_entity_poly.entity_id
_entity_poly.type
_entity_poly.pdbx_seq_one_letter_code
_entity_poly.pdbx_strand_id
1 'polypeptide(L)'
;MRAEPAAILSALLRPHAGYYREGFSTDGVDSNNAVVPTGYGGTVDFLNAVPIASVEPDVEVTYDDWVHPEDLPPMPQCVAEQDQSSLLNIMSKCTSKRCTKRVGFCWRHQWLTDTHCLGTELSPQLFSQYFDYCSRSVLAKAQLYQWVQKITGRSWLVDVGDTTDVLELSPSSLEKGFANVKITNRAPSCLTDATSASSSERFGHVFTSCRFTDSTRHTGNVERPWEYNEGMNALLSLDTEIAGYDLTGGSISNGDYFDIKCFCSTYGLDLQSTTCSGLDTTREYLWMNAICGPTSLPDNWKDSLMTTDYAYIPVEDWNWPSCVTDMPVAITERPLQCETDACEVDPDGYCETTPSIDRACFCQGISYDSCGGSCHIFETRIEYLEWLNTTCGLLPDWNGLPDDWHQLIIPTSLDMMPWKWTVKSLQNSSSGPSAPDRQDEQCASNAWKLGSFILINMATLLATIVSQKRGRNDMPYDILSTNNSQSWFLRGLLLTGLSLCAMELNAYLVTSTAGYEAVPVIGLMLLWCTMPRLTWITTFMAWKRPLEAMECSIAKAALLMELVLQALASKYMLKTLTYGVEHGFYTNGSGRLPGSTSTQAMYAGALLWVVVATSTIFVLLVSLHLHLRSHSMERASTSGNLEQEPLLSHHEANSDTTYSTIPKDASDLPQEKGLTPQEKNTIMIWSGFASVVMLFLWVAQWLFWAGFIGLALTEYVTTLNHES
;
A
#
# COMPACT_ATOMS: atom_id res chain seq x y z
N MET A 1 31.79 19.54 21.01
CA MET A 1 32.94 19.34 20.08
C MET A 1 32.77 17.98 19.43
N ARG A 2 32.93 17.94 18.09
CA ARG A 2 32.66 16.84 17.13
C ARG A 2 31.21 16.75 16.65
N ALA A 3 31.00 17.41 15.50
CA ALA A 3 29.85 17.31 14.62
C ALA A 3 30.15 16.31 13.49
N GLU A 4 29.13 15.55 13.08
CA GLU A 4 29.17 14.52 12.04
C GLU A 4 28.98 15.10 10.61
N PRO A 5 29.59 14.49 9.57
CA PRO A 5 29.54 14.99 8.19
C PRO A 5 28.34 14.48 7.35
N ALA A 6 27.25 14.01 7.97
CA ALA A 6 26.10 13.43 7.25
C ALA A 6 25.02 14.44 6.81
N ALA A 7 25.08 15.69 7.28
CA ALA A 7 23.99 16.67 7.09
C ALA A 7 24.04 17.47 5.76
N ILE A 8 25.09 17.33 4.94
CA ILE A 8 25.28 18.17 3.75
C ILE A 8 24.68 17.52 2.48
N LEU A 9 24.49 16.20 2.46
CA LEU A 9 24.02 15.49 1.26
C LEU A 9 22.49 15.51 1.09
N SER A 10 21.73 15.67 2.17
CA SER A 10 20.25 15.68 2.15
C SER A 10 19.64 17.03 1.75
N ALA A 11 20.42 18.11 1.77
CA ALA A 11 19.94 19.47 1.48
C ALA A 11 19.90 19.83 -0.02
N LEU A 12 20.52 19.02 -0.90
CA LEU A 12 20.69 19.37 -2.32
C LEU A 12 19.67 18.74 -3.28
N LEU A 13 18.78 17.84 -2.83
CA LEU A 13 17.98 17.00 -3.73
C LEU A 13 16.48 16.83 -3.36
N ARG A 14 15.75 17.88 -2.95
CA ARG A 14 14.28 17.83 -2.94
C ARG A 14 13.61 18.97 -3.71
N PRO A 15 12.71 18.67 -4.66
CA PRO A 15 11.75 19.63 -5.19
C PRO A 15 10.53 19.75 -4.26
N HIS A 16 10.01 20.97 -4.16
CA HIS A 16 8.80 21.34 -3.44
C HIS A 16 7.53 20.80 -4.12
N ALA A 17 6.64 20.16 -3.36
CA ALA A 17 5.22 20.02 -3.67
C ALA A 17 4.40 20.37 -2.42
N GLY A 18 3.29 21.08 -2.65
CA GLY A 18 2.58 21.90 -1.68
C GLY A 18 1.63 21.16 -0.73
N TYR A 19 1.30 21.93 0.32
CA TYR A 19 0.36 21.70 1.41
C TYR A 19 -1.09 21.37 0.96
N TYR A 20 -1.73 20.44 1.65
CA TYR A 20 -3.13 20.54 2.12
C TYR A 20 -3.23 19.95 3.53
N ARG A 21 -4.04 20.57 4.39
CA ARG A 21 -4.12 20.35 5.84
C ARG A 21 -5.59 20.24 6.27
N GLU A 22 -5.99 19.06 6.71
CA GLU A 22 -7.11 18.70 7.61
C GLU A 22 -6.63 17.44 8.35
N GLY A 23 -6.91 17.08 9.59
CA GLY A 23 -7.77 17.54 10.68
C GLY A 23 -7.81 16.37 11.71
N PHE A 24 -8.08 16.67 12.99
CA PHE A 24 -8.37 15.76 14.12
C PHE A 24 -7.20 14.92 14.68
N SER A 25 -6.70 15.13 15.91
CA SER A 25 -7.28 15.10 17.27
C SER A 25 -7.53 13.66 17.78
N THR A 26 -6.52 13.10 18.44
CA THR A 26 -6.55 11.83 19.17
C THR A 26 -6.58 12.07 20.68
N ASP A 27 -7.61 11.50 21.30
CA ASP A 27 -7.65 10.71 22.53
C ASP A 27 -6.82 11.10 23.77
N GLY A 28 -7.56 11.11 24.88
CA GLY A 28 -7.09 10.65 26.16
C GLY A 28 -8.28 10.50 27.09
N VAL A 29 -8.48 9.31 27.65
CA VAL A 29 -8.81 9.07 29.08
C VAL A 29 -8.89 7.57 29.34
N ASP A 30 -8.01 7.14 30.24
CA ASP A 30 -7.94 5.83 30.89
C ASP A 30 -9.20 5.51 31.71
N SER A 31 -9.58 4.23 31.73
CA SER A 31 -10.56 3.69 32.68
C SER A 31 -9.95 2.55 33.50
N ASN A 32 -9.76 2.81 34.80
CA ASN A 32 -9.58 1.80 35.83
C ASN A 32 -10.18 2.33 37.14
N ASN A 33 -11.15 1.57 37.68
CA ASN A 33 -11.42 1.29 39.10
C ASN A 33 -12.92 1.22 39.41
N ALA A 34 -13.38 -0.02 39.59
CA ALA A 34 -14.58 -0.35 40.34
C ALA A 34 -14.30 -0.26 41.84
N VAL A 35 -15.08 0.52 42.58
CA VAL A 35 -15.23 0.43 44.02
C VAL A 35 -16.71 0.62 44.36
N VAL A 36 -17.28 -0.40 44.99
CA VAL A 36 -18.59 -0.39 45.65
C VAL A 36 -18.51 0.46 46.93
N PRO A 37 -19.55 1.23 47.26
CA PRO A 37 -20.15 1.01 48.59
C PRO A 37 -21.67 1.03 48.60
N THR A 38 -22.17 0.11 49.43
CA THR A 38 -23.52 -0.08 49.94
C THR A 38 -24.07 1.11 50.76
N GLY A 39 -25.39 1.33 50.73
CA GLY A 39 -26.15 1.66 51.95
C GLY A 39 -27.23 2.75 51.88
N TYR A 40 -28.44 2.33 52.29
CA TYR A 40 -29.57 3.09 52.88
C TYR A 40 -30.59 3.81 51.98
N GLY A 41 -31.78 3.18 51.86
CA GLY A 41 -32.94 3.55 52.69
C GLY A 41 -33.79 4.71 52.20
N GLY A 42 -34.94 4.40 51.61
CA GLY A 42 -36.00 5.37 51.34
C GLY A 42 -37.28 4.69 50.87
N THR A 43 -38.10 4.22 51.81
CA THR A 43 -39.53 3.98 51.61
C THR A 43 -40.20 5.28 51.20
N VAL A 44 -40.80 5.32 50.01
CA VAL A 44 -41.76 6.36 49.62
C VAL A 44 -42.93 5.68 48.92
N ASP A 45 -44.11 6.03 49.40
CA ASP A 45 -45.43 5.51 49.08
C ASP A 45 -45.74 5.49 47.56
N PHE A 46 -46.03 4.29 47.03
CA PHE A 46 -46.74 4.09 45.77
C PHE A 46 -48.20 3.67 46.06
N LEU A 47 -48.89 4.46 46.87
CA LEU A 47 -50.35 4.47 46.96
C LEU A 47 -50.80 5.87 46.55
N ASN A 48 -50.86 6.11 45.24
CA ASN A 48 -51.67 7.14 44.55
C ASN A 48 -51.07 7.43 43.17
N ALA A 49 -51.25 6.54 42.20
CA ALA A 49 -51.25 6.85 40.77
C ALA A 49 -51.57 5.60 39.94
N VAL A 50 -52.77 5.05 40.12
CA VAL A 50 -53.44 4.40 38.99
C VAL A 50 -54.76 5.14 38.87
N PRO A 51 -54.96 5.97 37.85
CA PRO A 51 -56.32 6.31 37.51
C PRO A 51 -56.98 4.98 37.16
N ILE A 52 -57.96 4.58 37.96
CA ILE A 52 -59.03 3.73 37.46
C ILE A 52 -59.60 4.57 36.32
N ALA A 53 -59.09 4.36 35.11
CA ALA A 53 -59.78 4.75 33.92
C ALA A 53 -61.03 3.88 33.95
N SER A 54 -62.11 4.44 34.49
CA SER A 54 -63.42 4.18 33.96
C SER A 54 -63.33 4.50 32.47
N VAL A 55 -62.90 3.51 31.68
CA VAL A 55 -63.06 3.52 30.23
C VAL A 55 -64.57 3.44 30.04
N GLU A 56 -65.19 4.62 29.96
CA GLU A 56 -66.46 4.78 29.29
C GLU A 56 -66.33 4.09 27.92
N PRO A 57 -67.33 3.29 27.50
CA PRO A 57 -67.27 2.63 26.20
C PRO A 57 -67.41 3.73 25.14
N ASP A 58 -66.30 4.22 24.60
CA ASP A 58 -66.28 5.04 23.40
C ASP A 58 -66.60 4.15 22.19
N VAL A 59 -67.86 3.72 22.12
CA VAL A 59 -68.58 3.66 20.85
C VAL A 59 -69.12 5.06 20.68
N GLU A 60 -68.56 5.81 19.73
CA GLU A 60 -68.97 7.17 19.43
C GLU A 60 -70.51 7.22 19.30
N VAL A 61 -71.13 8.02 20.18
CA VAL A 61 -72.56 7.98 20.45
C VAL A 61 -73.38 8.21 19.19
N THR A 62 -74.12 7.17 18.85
CA THR A 62 -75.01 6.99 17.72
C THR A 62 -76.27 7.86 17.76
N TYR A 63 -76.80 8.19 16.59
CA TYR A 63 -78.22 8.48 16.42
C TYR A 63 -79.03 7.21 16.80
N ASP A 64 -79.71 7.21 17.96
CA ASP A 64 -80.71 6.19 18.36
C ASP A 64 -80.29 4.70 18.15
N ASP A 65 -79.19 4.23 18.77
CA ASP A 65 -78.72 2.81 18.74
C ASP A 65 -78.19 2.28 17.38
N TRP A 66 -77.89 3.14 16.41
CA TRP A 66 -77.34 2.77 15.08
C TRP A 66 -75.89 3.23 14.87
N VAL A 67 -74.95 2.29 14.70
CA VAL A 67 -73.53 2.55 14.39
C VAL A 67 -73.23 2.42 12.90
N HIS A 68 -72.19 3.09 12.42
CA HIS A 68 -71.67 2.75 11.10
C HIS A 68 -70.96 1.38 11.16
N PRO A 69 -71.04 0.55 10.10
CA PRO A 69 -70.30 -0.70 10.08
C PRO A 69 -68.80 -0.53 10.31
N GLU A 70 -68.21 0.52 9.75
CA GLU A 70 -66.81 0.88 9.94
C GLU A 70 -66.41 1.19 11.40
N ASP A 71 -67.36 1.48 12.29
CA ASP A 71 -67.08 1.76 13.70
C ASP A 71 -67.13 0.48 14.57
N LEU A 72 -67.57 -0.65 14.00
CA LEU A 72 -67.59 -1.93 14.70
C LEU A 72 -66.17 -2.49 14.85
N PRO A 73 -65.82 -3.10 16.00
CA PRO A 73 -64.51 -3.70 16.18
C PRO A 73 -64.25 -4.80 15.13
N PRO A 74 -63.01 -4.95 14.65
CA PRO A 74 -62.67 -5.97 13.66
C PRO A 74 -62.97 -7.38 14.15
N MET A 75 -63.09 -8.33 13.22
CA MET A 75 -63.45 -9.70 13.57
C MET A 75 -62.31 -10.39 14.35
N PRO A 76 -62.58 -11.08 15.48
CA PRO A 76 -61.54 -11.79 16.23
C PRO A 76 -60.90 -12.92 15.43
N GLN A 77 -59.60 -13.16 15.63
CA GLN A 77 -58.82 -14.17 14.91
C GLN A 77 -59.47 -15.55 14.94
N CYS A 78 -59.87 -16.01 16.13
CA CYS A 78 -60.38 -17.37 16.27
C CYS A 78 -61.74 -17.60 15.60
N VAL A 79 -62.49 -16.53 15.33
CA VAL A 79 -63.71 -16.57 14.53
C VAL A 79 -63.36 -16.51 13.04
N ALA A 80 -62.40 -15.66 12.67
CA ALA A 80 -61.93 -15.53 11.30
C ALA A 80 -61.36 -16.84 10.73
N GLU A 81 -60.71 -17.65 11.57
CA GLU A 81 -60.16 -18.96 11.20
C GLU A 81 -61.20 -20.08 11.06
N GLN A 82 -62.48 -19.80 11.30
CA GLN A 82 -63.58 -20.76 11.23
C GLN A 82 -64.63 -20.40 10.18
N ASP A 83 -65.70 -21.20 10.09
CA ASP A 83 -66.85 -20.85 9.24
C ASP A 83 -67.58 -19.63 9.80
N GLN A 84 -67.44 -18.50 9.12
CA GLN A 84 -68.01 -17.21 9.50
C GLN A 84 -69.46 -17.03 9.01
N SER A 85 -70.00 -17.96 8.22
CA SER A 85 -71.26 -17.78 7.49
C SER A 85 -72.43 -17.39 8.40
N SER A 86 -72.55 -18.04 9.55
CA SER A 86 -73.60 -17.77 10.54
C SER A 86 -73.46 -16.41 11.19
N LEU A 87 -72.22 -15.99 11.48
CA LEU A 87 -71.94 -14.68 12.07
C LEU A 87 -72.21 -13.56 11.06
N LEU A 88 -71.68 -13.69 9.83
CA LEU A 88 -71.89 -12.72 8.75
C LEU A 88 -73.36 -12.57 8.39
N ASN A 89 -74.14 -13.65 8.41
CA ASN A 89 -75.58 -13.60 8.18
C ASN A 89 -76.30 -12.78 9.25
N ILE A 90 -75.97 -12.97 10.53
CA ILE A 90 -76.54 -12.18 11.64
C ILE A 90 -76.13 -10.71 11.54
N MET A 91 -74.85 -10.46 11.31
CA MET A 91 -74.32 -9.10 11.11
C MET A 91 -75.06 -8.39 9.96
N SER A 92 -75.23 -9.07 8.83
CA SER A 92 -75.95 -8.55 7.67
C SER A 92 -77.43 -8.28 7.95
N LYS A 93 -78.10 -9.18 8.68
CA LYS A 93 -79.51 -9.05 9.07
C LYS A 93 -79.78 -7.82 9.93
N CYS A 94 -78.81 -7.44 10.77
CA CYS A 94 -78.91 -6.26 11.64
C CYS A 94 -78.44 -4.95 10.98
N THR A 95 -77.94 -5.00 9.74
CA THR A 95 -77.55 -3.80 8.98
C THR A 95 -78.66 -3.39 8.02
N SER A 96 -79.04 -2.10 8.04
CA SER A 96 -80.09 -1.58 7.16
C SER A 96 -79.77 -0.18 6.63
N LYS A 97 -80.31 0.14 5.44
CA LYS A 97 -80.12 1.45 4.80
C LYS A 97 -81.02 2.49 5.47
N ARG A 98 -80.43 3.42 6.22
CA ARG A 98 -81.12 4.44 7.02
C ARG A 98 -80.87 5.84 6.46
N CYS A 99 -81.83 6.72 6.70
CA CYS A 99 -81.74 8.12 6.30
C CYS A 99 -81.00 8.92 7.38
N THR A 100 -79.83 9.48 7.07
CA THR A 100 -79.01 10.24 8.04
C THR A 100 -79.15 11.76 7.93
N LYS A 101 -79.69 12.28 6.81
CA LYS A 101 -80.00 13.72 6.65
C LYS A 101 -81.39 13.95 6.04
N ARG A 102 -82.26 14.63 6.79
CA ARG A 102 -83.63 14.96 6.39
C ARG A 102 -83.87 16.47 6.37
N VAL A 103 -84.15 17.03 5.19
CA VAL A 103 -84.71 18.39 5.01
C VAL A 103 -85.79 18.30 3.93
N GLY A 104 -87.05 18.18 4.36
CA GLY A 104 -88.23 17.95 3.50
C GLY A 104 -88.33 16.53 2.94
N PHE A 105 -87.26 16.04 2.30
CA PHE A 105 -87.09 14.67 1.80
C PHE A 105 -85.74 14.09 2.31
N CYS A 106 -85.54 12.78 2.22
CA CYS A 106 -84.26 12.18 2.63
C CYS A 106 -83.19 12.41 1.57
N TRP A 107 -82.12 13.13 1.90
CA TRP A 107 -81.06 13.48 0.94
C TRP A 107 -79.83 12.57 1.03
N ARG A 108 -79.61 11.90 2.17
CA ARG A 108 -78.48 10.99 2.35
C ARG A 108 -78.94 9.73 3.06
N HIS A 109 -78.74 8.59 2.38
CA HIS A 109 -78.92 7.28 2.97
C HIS A 109 -77.55 6.65 3.21
N GLN A 110 -77.36 6.04 4.37
CA GLN A 110 -76.16 5.30 4.73
C GLN A 110 -76.57 3.95 5.32
N TRP A 111 -75.73 2.95 5.12
CA TRP A 111 -75.89 1.65 5.77
C TRP A 111 -75.44 1.81 7.22
N LEU A 112 -76.33 1.47 8.15
CA LEU A 112 -76.07 1.51 9.58
C LEU A 112 -76.44 0.15 10.19
N THR A 113 -75.76 -0.21 11.26
CA THR A 113 -75.98 -1.46 12.00
C THR A 113 -76.65 -1.18 13.33
N ASP A 114 -77.73 -1.90 13.61
CA ASP A 114 -78.52 -1.79 14.84
C ASP A 114 -77.83 -2.59 15.97
N THR A 115 -77.30 -1.89 16.97
CA THR A 115 -76.60 -2.53 18.09
C THR A 115 -77.55 -3.29 19.00
N HIS A 116 -78.83 -2.91 19.07
CA HIS A 116 -79.87 -3.64 19.80
C HIS A 116 -80.22 -4.96 19.10
N CYS A 117 -80.36 -4.94 17.77
CA CYS A 117 -80.49 -6.16 16.97
C CYS A 117 -79.29 -7.08 17.17
N LEU A 118 -78.06 -6.55 17.09
CA LEU A 118 -76.86 -7.34 17.35
C LEU A 118 -76.85 -7.92 18.77
N GLY A 119 -77.16 -7.12 19.79
CA GLY A 119 -77.19 -7.59 21.18
C GLY A 119 -78.26 -8.65 21.48
N THR A 120 -79.30 -8.76 20.65
CA THR A 120 -80.35 -9.78 20.77
C THR A 120 -80.05 -11.04 19.97
N GLU A 121 -79.50 -10.91 18.77
CA GLU A 121 -79.21 -12.03 17.85
C GLU A 121 -77.85 -12.68 18.14
N LEU A 122 -76.84 -11.91 18.53
CA LEU A 122 -75.56 -12.42 19.02
C LEU A 122 -75.81 -13.05 20.40
N SER A 123 -75.88 -14.38 20.43
CA SER A 123 -76.30 -15.16 21.59
C SER A 123 -75.23 -16.17 22.04
N PRO A 124 -75.31 -16.64 23.30
CA PRO A 124 -74.51 -17.75 23.80
C PRO A 124 -74.43 -18.94 22.84
N GLN A 125 -75.57 -19.28 22.23
CA GLN A 125 -75.69 -20.42 21.34
C GLN A 125 -74.91 -20.22 20.04
N LEU A 126 -74.89 -19.01 19.48
CA LEU A 126 -74.09 -18.70 18.29
C LEU A 126 -72.61 -18.90 18.55
N PHE A 127 -72.09 -18.42 19.68
CA PHE A 127 -70.65 -18.52 19.97
C PHE A 127 -70.20 -19.89 20.45
N SER A 128 -71.15 -20.76 20.85
CA SER A 128 -70.85 -22.15 21.24
C SER A 128 -70.09 -22.94 20.17
N GLN A 129 -70.30 -22.64 18.89
CA GLN A 129 -69.59 -23.29 17.78
C GLN A 129 -68.12 -22.86 17.66
N TYR A 130 -67.77 -21.66 18.14
CA TYR A 130 -66.40 -21.14 18.11
C TYR A 130 -65.65 -21.40 19.42
N PHE A 131 -66.35 -21.63 20.53
CA PHE A 131 -65.73 -21.74 21.87
C PHE A 131 -64.68 -22.84 21.97
N ASP A 132 -64.91 -24.03 21.42
CA ASP A 132 -63.95 -25.14 21.48
C ASP A 132 -62.61 -24.80 20.81
N TYR A 133 -62.63 -23.89 19.86
CA TYR A 133 -61.45 -23.45 19.13
C TYR A 133 -60.82 -22.21 19.75
N CYS A 134 -61.62 -21.17 20.03
CA CYS A 134 -61.16 -19.96 20.71
C CYS A 134 -60.57 -20.27 22.09
N SER A 135 -61.10 -21.26 22.82
CA SER A 135 -60.60 -21.66 24.13
C SER A 135 -59.26 -22.40 24.12
N ARG A 136 -58.71 -22.75 22.94
CA ARG A 136 -57.35 -23.33 22.82
C ARG A 136 -56.26 -22.31 23.11
N SER A 137 -56.60 -21.03 23.10
CA SER A 137 -55.71 -19.92 23.40
C SER A 137 -56.40 -18.95 24.35
N VAL A 138 -55.78 -18.69 25.49
CA VAL A 138 -56.30 -17.72 26.48
C VAL A 138 -56.44 -16.31 25.86
N LEU A 139 -55.50 -15.89 25.00
CA LEU A 139 -55.56 -14.60 24.30
C LEU A 139 -56.72 -14.53 23.30
N ALA A 140 -56.84 -15.50 22.39
CA ALA A 140 -57.99 -15.61 21.48
C ALA A 140 -59.37 -15.66 22.20
N LYS A 141 -59.47 -16.38 23.32
CA LYS A 141 -60.68 -16.40 24.16
C LYS A 141 -60.96 -15.02 24.75
N ALA A 142 -59.94 -14.33 25.22
CA ALA A 142 -60.06 -12.97 25.75
C ALA A 142 -60.42 -11.94 24.68
N GLN A 143 -59.82 -12.04 23.49
CA GLN A 143 -60.15 -11.20 22.34
C GLN A 143 -61.62 -11.39 21.94
N LEU A 144 -62.11 -12.64 21.86
CA LEU A 144 -63.52 -12.91 21.60
C LEU A 144 -64.44 -12.31 22.67
N TYR A 145 -64.07 -12.45 23.95
CA TYR A 145 -64.82 -11.87 25.06
C TYR A 145 -64.90 -10.33 24.95
N GLN A 146 -63.77 -9.66 24.75
CA GLN A 146 -63.72 -8.20 24.59
C GLN A 146 -64.54 -7.74 23.39
N TRP A 147 -64.47 -8.47 22.28
CA TRP A 147 -65.27 -8.18 21.09
C TRP A 147 -66.78 -8.30 21.35
N VAL A 148 -67.23 -9.39 22.00
CA VAL A 148 -68.64 -9.57 22.38
C VAL A 148 -69.08 -8.47 23.34
N GLN A 149 -68.27 -8.15 24.34
CA GLN A 149 -68.55 -7.08 25.30
C GLN A 149 -68.69 -5.72 24.62
N LYS A 150 -67.78 -5.38 23.69
CA LYS A 150 -67.79 -4.10 22.96
C LYS A 150 -68.99 -3.96 22.03
N ILE A 151 -69.41 -5.02 21.35
CA ILE A 151 -70.55 -4.97 20.41
C ILE A 151 -71.90 -5.05 21.11
N THR A 152 -72.02 -5.91 22.12
CA THR A 152 -73.33 -6.25 22.72
C THR A 152 -73.55 -5.66 24.10
N GLY A 153 -72.52 -5.08 24.71
CA GLY A 153 -72.52 -4.66 26.12
C GLY A 153 -72.63 -5.81 27.12
N ARG A 154 -72.56 -7.07 26.66
CA ARG A 154 -72.79 -8.26 27.48
C ARG A 154 -71.47 -8.95 27.82
N SER A 155 -71.37 -9.41 29.06
CA SER A 155 -70.21 -10.11 29.60
C SER A 155 -70.42 -11.62 29.71
N TRP A 156 -71.40 -12.21 29.00
CA TRP A 156 -71.50 -13.66 28.96
C TRP A 156 -70.51 -14.22 27.92
N LEU A 157 -69.42 -14.80 28.40
CA LEU A 157 -68.92 -16.05 27.82
C LEU A 157 -69.39 -17.13 28.79
N VAL A 158 -70.07 -18.15 28.29
CA VAL A 158 -70.96 -19.00 29.07
C VAL A 158 -70.17 -19.95 29.98
N ASP A 159 -69.74 -19.44 31.11
CA ASP A 159 -69.83 -20.04 32.44
C ASP A 159 -69.44 -18.93 33.42
N VAL A 160 -70.23 -18.73 34.47
CA VAL A 160 -70.11 -17.57 35.40
C VAL A 160 -68.82 -17.63 36.27
N GLY A 161 -67.86 -18.48 35.91
CA GLY A 161 -66.48 -18.49 36.44
C GLY A 161 -65.38 -18.24 35.39
N ASP A 162 -65.69 -18.33 34.09
CA ASP A 162 -64.71 -18.27 33.00
C ASP A 162 -64.31 -16.84 32.61
N THR A 163 -65.11 -15.84 33.01
CA THR A 163 -64.89 -14.43 32.63
C THR A 163 -63.98 -13.69 33.61
N THR A 164 -63.89 -14.16 34.85
CA THR A 164 -62.99 -13.61 35.87
C THR A 164 -61.51 -13.74 35.49
N ASP A 165 -61.12 -14.87 34.88
CA ASP A 165 -59.75 -15.11 34.43
C ASP A 165 -59.37 -14.32 33.16
N VAL A 166 -60.37 -13.82 32.43
CA VAL A 166 -60.21 -13.11 31.15
C VAL A 166 -60.10 -11.59 31.35
N LEU A 167 -60.63 -11.05 32.44
CA LEU A 167 -60.57 -9.62 32.78
C LEU A 167 -59.19 -9.20 33.34
N GLU A 168 -58.50 -10.11 34.02
CA GLU A 168 -57.18 -9.88 34.62
C GLU A 168 -56.15 -10.84 33.99
N LEU A 169 -55.86 -10.64 32.71
CA LEU A 169 -54.84 -11.41 32.02
C LEU A 169 -53.46 -11.12 32.62
N SER A 170 -52.79 -12.18 33.07
CA SER A 170 -51.39 -12.13 33.51
C SER A 170 -50.53 -13.09 32.68
N PRO A 171 -49.21 -12.87 32.58
CA PRO A 171 -48.29 -13.81 31.93
C PRO A 171 -48.41 -15.24 32.49
N SER A 172 -48.69 -15.36 33.80
CA SER A 172 -48.88 -16.66 34.46
C SER A 172 -50.17 -17.38 34.05
N SER A 173 -51.22 -16.62 33.69
CA SER A 173 -52.49 -17.16 33.20
C SER A 173 -52.32 -17.76 31.80
N LEU A 174 -51.46 -17.16 30.97
CA LEU A 174 -51.11 -17.68 29.65
C LEU A 174 -50.39 -19.02 29.73
N GLU A 175 -49.36 -19.12 30.57
CA GLU A 175 -48.60 -20.36 30.76
C GLU A 175 -49.51 -21.53 31.17
N LYS A 176 -50.41 -21.31 32.13
CA LYS A 176 -51.38 -22.32 32.58
C LYS A 176 -52.33 -22.75 31.46
N GLY A 177 -52.79 -21.83 30.63
CA GLY A 177 -53.65 -22.14 29.49
C GLY A 177 -52.95 -22.98 28.41
N PHE A 178 -51.67 -22.69 28.14
CA PHE A 178 -50.86 -23.40 27.15
C PHE A 178 -50.23 -24.71 27.65
N ALA A 179 -50.25 -24.97 28.96
CA ALA A 179 -49.77 -26.23 29.54
C ALA A 179 -50.45 -27.47 28.91
N ASN A 180 -51.71 -27.33 28.49
CA ASN A 180 -52.48 -28.39 27.82
C ASN A 180 -51.97 -28.73 26.41
N VAL A 181 -51.23 -27.82 25.76
CA VAL A 181 -50.74 -27.97 24.37
C VAL A 181 -49.31 -28.56 24.35
N LYS A 182 -48.73 -28.91 25.51
CA LYS A 182 -47.39 -29.51 25.68
C LYS A 182 -46.24 -28.75 24.98
N ILE A 183 -46.43 -27.47 24.65
CA ILE A 183 -45.43 -26.71 23.91
C ILE A 183 -44.21 -26.49 24.82
N THR A 184 -44.43 -26.16 26.09
CA THR A 184 -43.39 -25.93 27.11
C THR A 184 -42.43 -27.11 27.28
N ASN A 185 -42.88 -28.34 27.02
CA ASN A 185 -42.07 -29.55 27.13
C ASN A 185 -41.07 -29.75 25.96
N ARG A 186 -41.05 -28.85 24.95
CA ARG A 186 -40.12 -28.93 23.82
C ARG A 186 -38.87 -28.07 23.99
N ALA A 187 -38.91 -27.09 24.90
CA ALA A 187 -37.74 -26.29 25.22
C ALA A 187 -36.83 -27.06 26.19
N PRO A 188 -35.50 -26.90 26.09
CA PRO A 188 -34.57 -27.46 27.06
C PRO A 188 -34.89 -26.97 28.47
N SER A 189 -34.76 -27.85 29.47
CA SER A 189 -35.09 -27.52 30.86
C SER A 189 -34.36 -26.26 31.38
N CYS A 190 -33.11 -26.04 30.96
CA CYS A 190 -32.35 -24.85 31.35
C CYS A 190 -32.89 -23.56 30.74
N LEU A 191 -33.58 -23.62 29.60
CA LEU A 191 -34.20 -22.47 28.94
C LEU A 191 -35.55 -22.20 29.58
N THR A 192 -36.35 -23.22 29.88
CA THR A 192 -37.65 -23.05 30.57
C THR A 192 -37.53 -22.37 31.93
N ASP A 193 -36.41 -22.57 32.63
CA ASP A 193 -36.13 -21.99 33.94
C ASP A 193 -35.45 -20.60 33.86
N ALA A 194 -35.03 -20.15 32.67
CA ALA A 194 -34.35 -18.87 32.50
C ALA A 194 -35.29 -17.69 32.78
N THR A 195 -34.78 -16.65 33.43
CA THR A 195 -35.49 -15.39 33.67
C THR A 195 -34.84 -14.26 32.90
N SER A 196 -35.63 -13.43 32.23
CA SER A 196 -35.15 -12.20 31.60
C SER A 196 -34.45 -11.32 32.63
N ALA A 197 -33.29 -10.78 32.25
CA ALA A 197 -32.53 -9.87 33.09
C ALA A 197 -33.22 -8.50 33.25
N SER A 198 -34.03 -8.09 32.26
CA SER A 198 -34.69 -6.78 32.22
C SER A 198 -36.04 -6.80 32.95
N SER A 199 -36.86 -7.83 32.72
CA SER A 199 -38.23 -7.91 33.25
C SER A 199 -38.38 -8.89 34.41
N SER A 200 -37.36 -9.72 34.70
CA SER A 200 -37.43 -10.83 35.66
C SER A 200 -38.49 -11.89 35.31
N GLU A 201 -39.07 -11.84 34.11
CA GLU A 201 -40.08 -12.77 33.63
C GLU A 201 -39.42 -14.08 33.16
N ARG A 202 -40.08 -15.21 33.39
CA ARG A 202 -39.58 -16.53 32.99
C ARG A 202 -39.76 -16.76 31.49
N PHE A 203 -38.78 -17.42 30.87
CA PHE A 203 -38.84 -17.87 29.49
C PHE A 203 -40.07 -18.73 29.19
N GLY A 204 -40.53 -19.53 30.17
CA GLY A 204 -41.79 -20.28 30.04
C GLY A 204 -42.99 -19.40 29.67
N HIS A 205 -43.08 -18.17 30.19
CA HIS A 205 -44.14 -17.22 29.86
C HIS A 205 -44.00 -16.71 28.42
N VAL A 206 -42.81 -16.31 28.01
CA VAL A 206 -42.53 -15.81 26.65
C VAL A 206 -42.63 -16.88 25.58
N PHE A 207 -42.17 -18.09 25.87
CA PHE A 207 -42.29 -19.19 24.93
C PHE A 207 -43.76 -19.51 24.61
N THR A 208 -44.67 -19.32 25.58
CA THR A 208 -46.12 -19.45 25.34
C THR A 208 -46.69 -18.31 24.49
N SER A 209 -46.01 -17.15 24.44
CA SER A 209 -46.39 -16.00 23.62
C SER A 209 -45.81 -16.02 22.21
N CYS A 210 -44.78 -16.80 21.89
CA CYS A 210 -44.20 -16.88 20.53
C CYS A 210 -45.17 -17.37 19.41
N ARG A 211 -46.40 -17.78 19.74
CA ARG A 211 -47.48 -18.02 18.77
C ARG A 211 -48.30 -16.76 18.44
N PHE A 212 -48.08 -15.69 19.18
CA PHE A 212 -48.75 -14.40 19.08
C PHE A 212 -47.72 -13.32 18.80
N THR A 213 -48.22 -12.18 18.35
CA THR A 213 -47.39 -11.01 18.10
C THR A 213 -47.23 -10.21 19.38
N ASP A 214 -46.19 -9.38 19.42
CA ASP A 214 -45.92 -8.44 20.52
C ASP A 214 -47.10 -7.49 20.76
N SER A 215 -47.67 -6.98 19.67
CA SER A 215 -48.84 -6.12 19.62
C SER A 215 -49.95 -6.78 18.81
N THR A 216 -51.19 -6.38 19.05
CA THR A 216 -52.34 -6.80 18.26
C THR A 216 -52.13 -6.40 16.80
N ARG A 217 -52.26 -7.35 15.87
CA ARG A 217 -52.04 -7.11 14.44
C ARG A 217 -53.32 -7.23 13.64
N HIS A 218 -53.41 -6.46 12.58
CA HIS A 218 -54.56 -6.44 11.70
C HIS A 218 -54.15 -6.99 10.33
N THR A 219 -54.99 -7.82 9.72
CA THR A 219 -54.72 -8.42 8.41
C THR A 219 -55.43 -7.73 7.25
N GLY A 220 -56.19 -6.67 7.53
CA GLY A 220 -56.96 -5.94 6.53
C GLY A 220 -57.09 -4.45 6.84
N ASN A 221 -58.24 -3.86 6.50
CA ASN A 221 -58.46 -2.42 6.58
C ASN A 221 -58.93 -1.97 7.97
N VAL A 222 -57.99 -1.61 8.84
CA VAL A 222 -58.26 -1.17 10.23
C VAL A 222 -59.16 0.06 10.32
N GLU A 223 -59.01 1.01 9.39
CA GLU A 223 -59.85 2.22 9.37
C GLU A 223 -61.29 1.93 8.92
N ARG A 224 -61.52 0.75 8.34
CA ARG A 224 -62.83 0.34 7.84
C ARG A 224 -63.02 -1.18 7.98
N PRO A 225 -63.18 -1.71 9.19
CA PRO A 225 -63.15 -3.15 9.45
C PRO A 225 -64.33 -3.91 8.83
N TRP A 226 -65.43 -3.21 8.57
CA TRP A 226 -66.63 -3.78 7.96
C TRP A 226 -67.17 -2.90 6.83
N GLU A 227 -67.72 -3.53 5.81
CA GLU A 227 -68.42 -2.84 4.72
C GLU A 227 -69.68 -3.61 4.31
N TYR A 228 -70.78 -2.88 4.10
CA TYR A 228 -71.97 -3.48 3.49
C TYR A 228 -71.86 -3.48 1.97
N ASN A 229 -71.93 -4.67 1.37
CA ASN A 229 -71.88 -4.85 -0.08
C ASN A 229 -73.30 -4.99 -0.65
N GLU A 230 -73.76 -3.99 -1.40
CA GLU A 230 -75.11 -3.99 -2.00
C GLU A 230 -75.30 -5.10 -3.06
N GLY A 231 -74.25 -5.50 -3.77
CA GLY A 231 -74.33 -6.56 -4.79
C GLY A 231 -74.55 -7.94 -4.18
N MET A 232 -74.02 -8.17 -2.98
CA MET A 232 -74.16 -9.43 -2.24
C MET A 232 -75.25 -9.39 -1.16
N ASN A 233 -75.84 -8.22 -0.90
CA ASN A 233 -76.76 -7.97 0.21
C ASN A 233 -76.24 -8.49 1.55
N ALA A 234 -74.94 -8.31 1.80
CA ALA A 234 -74.27 -8.84 2.97
C ALA A 234 -73.20 -7.87 3.48
N LEU A 235 -72.96 -7.92 4.78
CA LEU A 235 -71.84 -7.30 5.44
C LEU A 235 -70.58 -8.16 5.24
N LEU A 236 -69.46 -7.51 4.90
CA LEU A 236 -68.15 -8.12 4.74
C LEU A 236 -67.22 -7.65 5.85
N SER A 237 -66.45 -8.58 6.41
CA SER A 237 -65.27 -8.24 7.22
C SER A 237 -64.13 -7.89 6.25
N LEU A 238 -63.63 -6.67 6.36
CA LEU A 238 -62.47 -6.17 5.64
C LEU A 238 -61.21 -6.19 6.50
N ASP A 239 -61.35 -6.39 7.81
CA ASP A 239 -60.25 -6.54 8.74
C ASP A 239 -60.52 -7.62 9.78
N THR A 240 -59.45 -8.35 10.13
CA THR A 240 -59.46 -9.33 11.22
C THR A 240 -58.30 -9.04 12.14
N GLU A 241 -58.58 -9.11 13.44
CA GLU A 241 -57.65 -8.77 14.49
C GLU A 241 -56.98 -10.05 15.03
N ILE A 242 -55.66 -10.12 14.95
CA ILE A 242 -54.79 -11.15 15.51
C ILE A 242 -54.42 -10.75 16.93
N ALA A 243 -54.75 -11.60 17.89
CA ALA A 243 -54.51 -11.33 19.31
C ALA A 243 -53.01 -11.17 19.59
N GLY A 244 -52.62 -10.05 20.21
CA GLY A 244 -51.25 -9.77 20.65
C GLY A 244 -51.05 -9.97 22.17
N TYR A 245 -49.78 -9.96 22.59
CA TYR A 245 -49.42 -10.00 24.01
C TYR A 245 -49.77 -8.71 24.77
N ASP A 246 -49.93 -7.60 24.05
CA ASP A 246 -50.42 -6.32 24.54
C ASP A 246 -51.78 -6.39 25.27
N LEU A 247 -52.61 -7.40 24.99
CA LEU A 247 -53.83 -7.71 25.76
C LEU A 247 -53.57 -7.99 27.25
N THR A 248 -52.33 -8.31 27.63
CA THR A 248 -51.90 -8.49 29.03
C THR A 248 -51.41 -7.20 29.69
N GLY A 249 -51.29 -6.09 28.96
CA GLY A 249 -50.68 -4.85 29.43
C GLY A 249 -49.15 -4.88 29.50
N GLY A 250 -48.49 -5.89 28.93
CA GLY A 250 -47.03 -6.03 28.86
C GLY A 250 -46.51 -6.21 27.42
N SER A 251 -45.20 -5.97 27.21
CA SER A 251 -44.49 -6.24 25.96
C SER A 251 -43.13 -6.89 26.22
N ILE A 252 -42.60 -7.63 25.25
CA ILE A 252 -41.30 -8.30 25.32
C ILE A 252 -40.30 -7.52 24.46
N SER A 253 -39.15 -7.13 25.02
CA SER A 253 -38.15 -6.38 24.25
C SER A 253 -37.22 -7.33 23.47
N ASN A 254 -36.69 -6.85 22.36
CA ASN A 254 -35.69 -7.60 21.59
C ASN A 254 -34.44 -7.85 22.45
N GLY A 255 -33.98 -9.10 22.50
CA GLY A 255 -32.72 -9.50 23.18
C GLY A 255 -32.85 -9.99 24.63
N ASP A 256 -34.05 -10.03 25.21
CA ASP A 256 -34.24 -10.29 26.65
C ASP A 256 -33.98 -11.74 27.11
N TYR A 257 -34.00 -12.73 26.22
CA TYR A 257 -34.13 -14.16 26.59
C TYR A 257 -33.04 -15.09 26.05
N PHE A 258 -31.85 -14.58 25.69
CA PHE A 258 -30.75 -15.45 25.26
C PHE A 258 -29.87 -15.88 26.45
N ASP A 259 -30.19 -17.03 27.06
CA ASP A 259 -29.31 -17.66 28.05
C ASP A 259 -28.19 -18.43 27.33
N ILE A 260 -27.03 -17.77 27.19
CA ILE A 260 -25.81 -18.32 26.60
C ILE A 260 -25.41 -19.64 27.30
N LYS A 261 -25.51 -19.72 28.64
CA LYS A 261 -25.09 -20.93 29.37
C LYS A 261 -25.99 -22.11 29.03
N CYS A 262 -27.30 -21.89 29.00
CA CYS A 262 -28.23 -22.94 28.60
C CYS A 262 -28.01 -23.35 27.15
N PHE A 263 -27.89 -22.38 26.23
CA PHE A 263 -27.65 -22.62 24.82
C PHE A 263 -26.41 -23.50 24.62
N CYS A 264 -25.27 -23.09 25.18
CA CYS A 264 -24.00 -23.82 25.05
C CYS A 264 -23.98 -25.19 25.75
N SER A 265 -24.80 -25.37 26.80
CA SER A 265 -24.93 -26.67 27.47
C SER A 265 -25.83 -27.67 26.71
N THR A 266 -26.72 -27.17 25.86
CA THR A 266 -27.72 -27.99 25.16
C THR A 266 -27.34 -28.26 23.71
N TYR A 267 -26.82 -27.23 23.03
CA TYR A 267 -26.47 -27.29 21.62
C TYR A 267 -24.96 -27.48 21.50
N GLY A 268 -24.55 -28.76 21.49
CA GLY A 268 -23.23 -29.15 20.98
C GLY A 268 -23.33 -29.44 19.48
N LEU A 269 -22.32 -29.05 18.71
CA LEU A 269 -22.24 -29.41 17.29
C LEU A 269 -22.05 -30.93 17.16
N ASP A 270 -23.05 -31.62 16.59
CA ASP A 270 -22.90 -33.03 16.22
C ASP A 270 -22.27 -33.12 14.81
N LEU A 271 -21.02 -33.58 14.77
CA LEU A 271 -20.22 -33.78 13.57
C LEU A 271 -20.83 -34.79 12.58
N GLN A 272 -21.74 -35.66 13.01
CA GLN A 272 -22.40 -36.61 12.11
C GLN A 272 -23.63 -36.04 11.41
N SER A 273 -24.16 -34.90 11.85
CA SER A 273 -25.38 -34.30 11.29
C SER A 273 -25.16 -32.97 10.57
N THR A 274 -23.95 -32.41 10.59
CA THR A 274 -23.65 -31.12 9.95
C THR A 274 -23.59 -31.29 8.43
N THR A 275 -24.58 -30.73 7.74
CA THR A 275 -24.68 -30.70 6.27
C THR A 275 -23.96 -29.49 5.65
N CYS A 276 -23.44 -28.57 6.47
CA CYS A 276 -22.72 -27.39 6.03
C CYS A 276 -21.33 -27.77 5.49
N SER A 277 -20.88 -27.12 4.42
CA SER A 277 -19.53 -27.31 3.86
C SER A 277 -18.88 -25.98 3.53
N GLY A 278 -17.56 -25.86 3.73
CA GLY A 278 -16.78 -24.68 3.34
C GLY A 278 -17.03 -23.46 4.23
N LEU A 279 -17.42 -22.34 3.62
CA LEU A 279 -17.60 -21.05 4.31
C LEU A 279 -18.71 -21.13 5.37
N ASP A 280 -19.79 -21.85 5.10
CA ASP A 280 -20.90 -21.97 6.05
C ASP A 280 -20.48 -22.70 7.32
N THR A 281 -19.65 -23.74 7.20
CA THR A 281 -19.04 -24.43 8.36
C THR A 281 -18.11 -23.50 9.12
N THR A 282 -17.33 -22.67 8.41
CA THR A 282 -16.42 -21.70 9.03
C THR A 282 -17.20 -20.66 9.84
N ARG A 283 -18.28 -20.11 9.28
CA ARG A 283 -19.19 -19.17 9.97
C ARG A 283 -19.80 -19.81 11.21
N GLU A 284 -20.30 -21.04 11.09
CA GLU A 284 -20.90 -21.78 12.20
C GLU A 284 -19.88 -22.01 13.34
N TYR A 285 -18.66 -22.43 13.02
CA TYR A 285 -17.63 -22.67 14.02
C TYR A 285 -17.14 -21.39 14.70
N LEU A 286 -16.92 -20.32 13.93
CA LEU A 286 -16.54 -19.02 14.49
C LEU A 286 -17.64 -18.44 15.38
N TRP A 287 -18.90 -18.52 14.95
CA TRP A 287 -20.04 -18.10 15.76
C TRP A 287 -20.17 -18.92 17.05
N MET A 288 -20.06 -20.25 16.97
CA MET A 288 -20.08 -21.12 18.15
C MET A 288 -18.89 -20.85 19.07
N ASN A 289 -17.70 -20.56 18.53
CA ASN A 289 -16.52 -20.18 19.32
C ASN A 289 -16.75 -18.86 20.07
N ALA A 290 -17.31 -17.85 19.39
CA ALA A 290 -17.57 -16.53 19.96
C ALA A 290 -18.61 -16.59 21.09
N ILE A 291 -19.68 -17.38 20.91
CA ILE A 291 -20.79 -17.49 21.87
C ILE A 291 -20.48 -18.47 23.01
N CYS A 292 -19.96 -19.64 22.70
CA CYS A 292 -19.83 -20.77 23.63
C CYS A 292 -18.39 -21.10 24.02
N GLY A 293 -17.41 -20.46 23.40
CA GLY A 293 -16.00 -20.73 23.60
C GLY A 293 -15.52 -21.98 22.87
N PRO A 294 -14.21 -22.26 22.91
CA PRO A 294 -13.59 -23.34 22.15
C PRO A 294 -13.98 -24.74 22.65
N THR A 295 -14.50 -24.87 23.87
CA THR A 295 -14.87 -26.17 24.46
C THR A 295 -16.14 -26.78 23.86
N SER A 296 -16.94 -26.00 23.15
CA SER A 296 -18.13 -26.48 22.44
C SER A 296 -17.83 -26.96 21.01
N LEU A 297 -16.56 -26.90 20.59
CA LEU A 297 -16.13 -27.23 19.24
C LEU A 297 -15.34 -28.55 19.22
N PRO A 298 -15.29 -29.23 18.07
CA PRO A 298 -14.43 -30.39 17.86
C PRO A 298 -12.95 -30.12 18.12
N ASP A 299 -12.21 -31.18 18.45
CA ASP A 299 -10.76 -31.14 18.35
C ASP A 299 -10.35 -30.80 16.90
N ASN A 300 -9.34 -29.93 16.75
CA ASN A 300 -8.81 -29.47 15.45
C ASN A 300 -9.81 -28.71 14.55
N TRP A 301 -10.89 -28.14 15.09
CA TRP A 301 -11.86 -27.35 14.32
C TRP A 301 -11.24 -26.19 13.51
N LYS A 302 -10.05 -25.72 13.89
CA LYS A 302 -9.29 -24.67 13.21
C LYS A 302 -8.69 -25.10 11.88
N ASP A 303 -8.43 -26.39 11.68
CA ASP A 303 -7.70 -26.89 10.51
C ASP A 303 -8.53 -26.78 9.21
N SER A 304 -9.85 -26.70 9.33
CA SER A 304 -10.78 -26.59 8.20
C SER A 304 -11.37 -25.20 8.01
N LEU A 305 -10.88 -24.19 8.73
CA LEU A 305 -11.42 -22.83 8.63
C LEU A 305 -10.97 -22.13 7.36
N MET A 306 -11.92 -21.48 6.70
CA MET A 306 -11.65 -20.59 5.58
C MET A 306 -11.40 -19.16 6.08
N THR A 307 -10.24 -18.88 6.69
CA THR A 307 -9.90 -17.56 7.22
C THR A 307 -8.76 -16.85 6.48
N THR A 308 -8.79 -15.52 6.51
CA THR A 308 -7.80 -14.64 5.85
C THR A 308 -6.44 -14.59 6.56
N ASP A 309 -6.30 -15.23 7.73
CA ASP A 309 -5.04 -15.25 8.50
C ASP A 309 -3.86 -15.80 7.69
N TYR A 310 -4.12 -16.83 6.86
CA TYR A 310 -3.06 -17.50 6.13
C TYR A 310 -3.53 -18.18 4.83
N ALA A 311 -4.52 -19.06 4.88
CA ALA A 311 -4.87 -19.90 3.71
C ALA A 311 -5.51 -19.10 2.57
N TYR A 312 -6.13 -17.97 2.90
CA TYR A 312 -6.83 -17.08 1.98
C TYR A 312 -6.24 -15.68 2.06
N ILE A 313 -6.02 -15.03 0.92
CA ILE A 313 -5.47 -13.67 0.85
C ILE A 313 -6.59 -12.74 0.39
N PRO A 314 -6.97 -11.70 1.16
CA PRO A 314 -7.94 -10.71 0.71
C PRO A 314 -7.54 -10.12 -0.65
N VAL A 315 -8.50 -9.91 -1.55
CA VAL A 315 -8.21 -9.36 -2.89
C VAL A 315 -7.55 -7.97 -2.79
N GLU A 316 -7.88 -7.21 -1.75
CA GLU A 316 -7.32 -5.90 -1.43
C GLU A 316 -5.83 -5.97 -1.04
N ASP A 317 -5.40 -7.08 -0.44
CA ASP A 317 -4.03 -7.32 0.01
C ASP A 317 -3.15 -7.99 -1.07
N TRP A 318 -3.75 -8.33 -2.23
CA TRP A 318 -3.03 -8.96 -3.32
C TRP A 318 -2.12 -7.97 -4.04
N ASN A 319 -0.81 -8.13 -3.84
CA ASN A 319 0.21 -7.28 -4.44
C ASN A 319 1.08 -8.06 -5.42
N TRP A 320 1.19 -7.58 -6.66
CA TRP A 320 2.09 -8.14 -7.67
C TRP A 320 3.51 -7.58 -7.55
N PRO A 321 4.56 -8.37 -7.89
CA PRO A 321 5.91 -7.85 -8.00
C PRO A 321 6.05 -6.96 -9.26
N SER A 322 7.04 -6.08 -9.25
CA SER A 322 7.28 -5.13 -10.34
C SER A 322 7.48 -5.76 -11.73
N CYS A 323 7.87 -7.03 -11.79
CA CYS A 323 8.11 -7.80 -13.01
C CYS A 323 6.86 -8.53 -13.57
N VAL A 324 5.66 -8.21 -13.08
CA VAL A 324 4.39 -8.85 -13.52
C VAL A 324 4.14 -8.77 -15.03
N THR A 325 4.66 -7.74 -15.71
CA THR A 325 4.47 -7.57 -17.16
C THR A 325 5.11 -8.65 -18.02
N ASP A 326 6.12 -9.33 -17.48
CA ASP A 326 6.83 -10.42 -18.17
C ASP A 326 6.30 -11.81 -17.76
N MET A 327 5.31 -11.86 -16.86
CA MET A 327 4.66 -13.11 -16.47
C MET A 327 3.72 -13.61 -17.58
N PRO A 328 3.63 -14.94 -17.78
CA PRO A 328 2.63 -15.51 -18.69
C PRO A 328 1.20 -15.17 -18.27
N VAL A 329 0.32 -14.97 -19.24
CA VAL A 329 -1.12 -14.68 -19.01
C VAL A 329 -1.78 -15.72 -18.11
N ALA A 330 -1.39 -16.99 -18.26
CA ALA A 330 -1.89 -18.09 -17.43
C ALA A 330 -1.61 -17.92 -15.92
N ILE A 331 -0.55 -17.18 -15.55
CA ILE A 331 -0.22 -16.85 -14.16
C ILE A 331 -0.99 -15.61 -13.71
N THR A 332 -1.06 -14.57 -14.55
CA THR A 332 -1.73 -13.30 -14.20
C THR A 332 -3.25 -13.43 -14.09
N GLU A 333 -3.86 -14.37 -14.82
CA GLU A 333 -5.30 -14.66 -14.73
C GLU A 333 -5.65 -15.66 -13.60
N ARG A 334 -4.65 -16.31 -13.01
CA ARG A 334 -4.85 -17.38 -12.01
C ARG A 334 -5.51 -16.91 -10.72
N PRO A 335 -5.23 -15.71 -10.17
CA PRO A 335 -5.93 -15.22 -8.99
C PRO A 335 -7.44 -15.16 -9.18
N LEU A 336 -7.93 -14.77 -10.37
CA LEU A 336 -9.36 -14.76 -10.70
C LEU A 336 -9.96 -16.17 -10.74
N GLN A 337 -9.17 -17.17 -11.10
CA GLN A 337 -9.61 -18.59 -11.11
C GLN A 337 -9.62 -19.20 -9.71
N CYS A 338 -8.88 -18.62 -8.79
CA CYS A 338 -8.74 -19.04 -7.39
C CYS A 338 -9.48 -18.12 -6.42
N GLU A 339 -10.30 -17.21 -6.94
CA GLU A 339 -11.11 -16.30 -6.14
C GLU A 339 -12.24 -17.07 -5.45
N THR A 340 -12.39 -16.82 -4.15
CA THR A 340 -13.37 -17.45 -3.27
C THR A 340 -13.68 -16.52 -2.11
N ASP A 341 -14.72 -16.83 -1.34
CA ASP A 341 -15.06 -16.06 -0.15
C ASP A 341 -14.40 -16.68 1.09
N ALA A 342 -13.82 -15.85 1.94
CA ALA A 342 -13.24 -16.26 3.22
C ALA A 342 -13.75 -15.39 4.36
N CYS A 343 -13.49 -15.83 5.59
CA CYS A 343 -13.83 -15.11 6.81
C CYS A 343 -12.64 -14.28 7.28
N GLU A 344 -12.80 -12.96 7.29
CA GLU A 344 -12.03 -12.07 8.14
C GLU A 344 -12.63 -12.10 9.55
N VAL A 345 -11.83 -12.43 10.55
CA VAL A 345 -12.30 -12.59 11.92
C VAL A 345 -12.30 -11.23 12.61
N ASP A 346 -13.47 -10.74 12.99
CA ASP A 346 -13.62 -9.47 13.69
C ASP A 346 -13.06 -9.55 15.14
N PRO A 347 -12.89 -8.41 15.84
CA PRO A 347 -12.38 -8.40 17.22
C PRO A 347 -13.22 -9.20 18.21
N ASP A 348 -14.51 -9.41 17.92
CA ASP A 348 -15.46 -10.15 18.75
C ASP A 348 -15.49 -11.66 18.39
N GLY A 349 -14.76 -12.08 17.36
CA GLY A 349 -14.59 -13.47 16.94
C GLY A 349 -15.58 -13.94 15.88
N TYR A 350 -16.37 -13.05 15.27
CA TYR A 350 -17.31 -13.38 14.20
C TYR A 350 -16.65 -13.30 12.82
N CYS A 351 -17.28 -13.96 11.85
CA CYS A 351 -16.86 -13.95 10.45
C CYS A 351 -17.47 -12.77 9.70
N GLU A 352 -16.65 -11.83 9.25
CA GLU A 352 -16.96 -10.91 8.17
C GLU A 352 -16.52 -11.55 6.85
N THR A 353 -17.42 -11.61 5.87
CA THR A 353 -17.12 -12.30 4.61
C THR A 353 -16.43 -11.35 3.64
N THR A 354 -15.24 -11.72 3.19
CA THR A 354 -14.42 -10.92 2.28
C THR A 354 -13.98 -11.75 1.06
N PRO A 355 -14.05 -11.16 -0.16
CA PRO A 355 -13.49 -11.78 -1.35
C PRO A 355 -12.00 -12.01 -1.17
N SER A 356 -11.55 -13.23 -1.41
CA SER A 356 -10.19 -13.67 -1.13
C SER A 356 -9.68 -14.63 -2.19
N ILE A 357 -8.37 -14.82 -2.25
CA ILE A 357 -7.69 -15.73 -3.16
C ILE A 357 -7.22 -16.94 -2.36
N ASP A 358 -7.63 -18.15 -2.78
CA ASP A 358 -7.11 -19.39 -2.24
C ASP A 358 -5.63 -19.52 -2.60
N ARG A 359 -4.78 -19.43 -1.57
CA ARG A 359 -3.32 -19.48 -1.70
C ARG A 359 -2.86 -20.84 -2.25
N ALA A 360 -3.46 -21.94 -1.81
CA ALA A 360 -3.11 -23.27 -2.29
C ALA A 360 -3.49 -23.44 -3.76
N CYS A 361 -4.69 -22.99 -4.15
CA CYS A 361 -5.11 -22.97 -5.55
C CYS A 361 -4.12 -22.19 -6.43
N PHE A 362 -3.73 -20.98 -6.01
CA PHE A 362 -2.81 -20.13 -6.78
C PHE A 362 -1.40 -20.73 -6.87
N CYS A 363 -0.84 -21.17 -5.75
CA CYS A 363 0.57 -21.57 -5.66
C CYS A 363 0.88 -22.88 -6.39
N GLN A 364 -0.11 -23.77 -6.62
CA GLN A 364 0.11 -25.03 -7.36
C GLN A 364 0.64 -24.87 -8.79
N GLY A 365 0.49 -23.70 -9.40
CA GLY A 365 0.84 -23.44 -10.80
C GLY A 365 1.96 -22.42 -10.99
N ILE A 366 2.63 -22.01 -9.92
CA ILE A 366 3.72 -21.04 -9.98
C ILE A 366 5.00 -21.60 -9.36
N SER A 367 6.10 -21.32 -10.01
CA SER A 367 7.48 -21.63 -9.61
C SER A 367 8.40 -20.50 -10.04
N TYR A 368 9.64 -20.51 -9.57
CA TYR A 368 10.65 -19.53 -9.98
C TYR A 368 10.81 -19.44 -11.51
N ASP A 369 10.77 -20.58 -12.20
CA ASP A 369 10.94 -20.63 -13.66
C ASP A 369 9.66 -20.23 -14.43
N SER A 370 8.55 -19.97 -13.72
CA SER A 370 7.28 -19.55 -14.35
C SER A 370 7.34 -18.14 -14.91
N CYS A 371 8.29 -17.31 -14.48
CA CYS A 371 8.50 -15.97 -15.04
C CYS A 371 9.91 -15.82 -15.60
N GLY A 372 10.00 -15.44 -16.88
CA GLY A 372 11.27 -15.13 -17.55
C GLY A 372 11.60 -13.63 -17.55
N GLY A 373 12.61 -13.25 -18.34
CA GLY A 373 12.86 -11.83 -18.65
C GLY A 373 13.25 -11.00 -17.42
N SER A 374 12.49 -9.94 -17.15
CA SER A 374 12.77 -9.03 -16.02
C SER A 374 12.71 -9.73 -14.67
N CYS A 375 11.96 -10.81 -14.49
CA CYS A 375 11.94 -11.58 -13.24
C CYS A 375 13.31 -12.16 -12.82
N HIS A 376 14.29 -12.23 -13.74
CA HIS A 376 15.64 -12.70 -13.45
C HIS A 376 16.71 -11.58 -13.39
N ILE A 377 16.32 -10.32 -13.64
CA ILE A 377 17.22 -9.17 -13.48
C ILE A 377 17.43 -8.93 -11.99
N PHE A 378 18.65 -8.61 -11.56
CA PHE A 378 19.04 -8.51 -10.15
C PHE A 378 18.01 -7.88 -9.22
N GLU A 379 17.58 -6.64 -9.51
CA GLU A 379 16.71 -5.88 -8.61
C GLU A 379 15.32 -6.53 -8.48
N THR A 380 14.73 -6.91 -9.61
CA THR A 380 13.39 -7.52 -9.70
C THR A 380 13.39 -9.01 -9.36
N ARG A 381 14.53 -9.69 -9.46
CA ARG A 381 14.74 -11.10 -9.06
C ARG A 381 14.60 -11.25 -7.57
N ILE A 382 15.21 -10.34 -6.79
CA ILE A 382 15.11 -10.36 -5.33
C ILE A 382 13.64 -10.18 -4.92
N GLU A 383 12.99 -9.14 -5.45
CA GLU A 383 11.57 -8.87 -5.17
C GLU A 383 10.67 -10.05 -5.55
N TYR A 384 10.91 -10.66 -6.72
CA TYR A 384 10.13 -11.81 -7.17
C TYR A 384 10.31 -13.04 -6.28
N LEU A 385 11.54 -13.34 -5.85
CA LEU A 385 11.83 -14.45 -4.93
C LEU A 385 11.19 -14.24 -3.56
N GLU A 386 11.32 -13.03 -3.00
CA GLU A 386 10.70 -12.66 -1.72
C GLU A 386 9.17 -12.74 -1.80
N TRP A 387 8.58 -12.25 -2.89
CA TRP A 387 7.16 -12.35 -3.15
C TRP A 387 6.69 -13.80 -3.27
N LEU A 388 7.39 -14.65 -4.04
CA LEU A 388 7.08 -16.08 -4.15
C LEU A 388 7.16 -16.78 -2.80
N ASN A 389 8.20 -16.51 -2.01
CA ASN A 389 8.37 -17.11 -0.69
C ASN A 389 7.31 -16.63 0.31
N THR A 390 6.94 -15.35 0.28
CA THR A 390 5.92 -14.80 1.18
C THR A 390 4.53 -15.32 0.83
N THR A 391 4.22 -15.40 -0.47
CA THR A 391 2.91 -15.85 -0.97
C THR A 391 2.76 -17.36 -0.88
N CYS A 392 3.80 -18.16 -1.16
CA CYS A 392 3.68 -19.61 -1.31
C CYS A 392 4.62 -20.44 -0.42
N GLY A 393 5.68 -19.86 0.13
CA GLY A 393 6.78 -20.59 0.80
C GLY A 393 6.42 -21.29 2.11
N LEU A 394 5.28 -20.97 2.70
CA LEU A 394 4.78 -21.61 3.92
C LEU A 394 3.84 -22.81 3.62
N LEU A 395 3.52 -23.08 2.34
CA LEU A 395 2.68 -24.21 1.96
C LEU A 395 3.51 -25.51 1.97
N PRO A 396 3.06 -26.56 2.68
CA PRO A 396 3.86 -27.77 2.90
C PRO A 396 4.17 -28.58 1.63
N ASP A 397 3.34 -28.49 0.59
CA ASP A 397 3.50 -29.24 -0.67
C ASP A 397 4.01 -28.38 -1.84
N TRP A 398 4.34 -27.11 -1.60
CA TRP A 398 4.80 -26.21 -2.65
C TRP A 398 6.32 -26.26 -2.81
N ASN A 399 6.77 -26.72 -3.98
CA ASN A 399 8.19 -26.85 -4.34
C ASN A 399 8.60 -25.87 -5.46
N GLY A 400 7.99 -24.67 -5.48
CA GLY A 400 8.23 -23.68 -6.54
C GLY A 400 9.56 -22.94 -6.40
N LEU A 401 10.22 -23.03 -5.25
CA LEU A 401 11.57 -22.53 -4.99
C LEU A 401 12.48 -23.69 -4.60
N PRO A 402 13.76 -23.69 -5.01
CA PRO A 402 14.73 -24.66 -4.51
C PRO A 402 15.01 -24.43 -3.02
N ASP A 403 15.41 -25.48 -2.29
CA ASP A 403 15.71 -25.40 -0.83
C ASP A 403 16.71 -24.27 -0.50
N ASP A 404 17.69 -24.08 -1.38
CA ASP A 404 18.73 -23.06 -1.29
C ASP A 404 18.40 -21.77 -2.07
N TRP A 405 17.14 -21.40 -2.24
CA TRP A 405 16.72 -20.22 -3.04
C TRP A 405 17.36 -18.90 -2.58
N HIS A 406 17.79 -18.81 -1.32
CA HIS A 406 18.57 -17.68 -0.82
C HIS A 406 19.87 -17.45 -1.61
N GLN A 407 20.43 -18.49 -2.24
CA GLN A 407 21.58 -18.37 -3.13
C GLN A 407 21.24 -17.59 -4.41
N LEU A 408 19.97 -17.58 -4.85
CA LEU A 408 19.49 -16.82 -6.02
C LEU A 408 19.37 -15.32 -5.73
N ILE A 409 19.27 -14.92 -4.46
CA ILE A 409 19.29 -13.51 -4.02
C ILE A 409 20.71 -12.95 -4.06
N ILE A 410 21.74 -13.81 -3.96
CA ILE A 410 23.12 -13.36 -3.93
C ILE A 410 23.46 -12.68 -5.27
N PRO A 411 23.98 -11.43 -5.26
CA PRO A 411 24.39 -10.75 -6.47
C PRO A 411 25.46 -11.56 -7.22
N THR A 412 25.24 -11.77 -8.52
CA THR A 412 26.25 -12.34 -9.41
C THR A 412 27.30 -11.28 -9.76
N SER A 413 28.40 -11.70 -10.41
CA SER A 413 29.43 -10.75 -10.84
C SER A 413 28.93 -9.77 -11.89
N LEU A 414 27.97 -10.17 -12.73
CA LEU A 414 27.28 -9.27 -13.65
C LEU A 414 26.35 -8.28 -12.93
N ASP A 415 25.63 -8.74 -11.91
CA ASP A 415 24.75 -7.89 -11.11
C ASP A 415 25.54 -6.77 -10.38
N MET A 416 26.83 -7.00 -10.12
CA MET A 416 27.71 -5.99 -9.51
C MET A 416 28.20 -4.92 -10.51
N MET A 417 27.90 -5.03 -11.81
CA MET A 417 28.29 -4.05 -12.81
C MET A 417 27.19 -3.02 -13.06
N PRO A 418 27.48 -1.71 -12.99
CA PRO A 418 26.45 -0.67 -13.06
C PRO A 418 25.89 -0.42 -14.48
N TRP A 419 26.18 -1.26 -15.47
CA TRP A 419 25.67 -1.11 -16.84
C TRP A 419 25.08 -2.41 -17.37
N LYS A 420 24.03 -2.26 -18.18
CA LYS A 420 23.14 -3.36 -18.60
C LYS A 420 23.59 -4.14 -19.83
N TRP A 421 24.63 -3.68 -20.54
CA TRP A 421 25.13 -4.43 -21.68
C TRP A 421 26.08 -5.51 -21.18
N THR A 422 25.86 -6.74 -21.65
CA THR A 422 26.69 -7.90 -21.35
C THR A 422 27.46 -8.31 -22.60
N VAL A 423 28.62 -8.92 -22.42
CA VAL A 423 29.30 -9.63 -23.49
C VAL A 423 28.78 -11.05 -23.43
N LYS A 424 28.15 -11.56 -24.49
CA LYS A 424 27.84 -12.99 -24.57
C LYS A 424 28.89 -13.65 -25.45
N SER A 425 29.74 -14.48 -24.85
CA SER A 425 30.58 -15.40 -25.63
C SER A 425 29.65 -16.35 -26.37
N LEU A 426 29.79 -16.45 -27.69
CA LEU A 426 29.00 -17.36 -28.51
C LEU A 426 29.54 -18.79 -28.32
N GLN A 427 29.08 -19.51 -27.29
CA GLN A 427 29.31 -20.95 -27.17
C GLN A 427 28.00 -21.74 -27.25
N ASN A 428 27.78 -22.29 -28.45
CA ASN A 428 27.08 -23.52 -28.82
C ASN A 428 25.61 -23.71 -28.40
N SER A 429 24.71 -23.02 -29.10
CA SER A 429 23.40 -23.59 -29.45
C SER A 429 23.52 -24.52 -30.65
N SER A 430 24.21 -25.65 -30.50
CA SER A 430 24.07 -26.77 -31.45
C SER A 430 24.56 -28.08 -30.82
N SER A 431 23.61 -28.79 -30.21
CA SER A 431 23.70 -30.23 -29.99
C SER A 431 23.81 -30.94 -31.35
N GLY A 432 25.02 -31.40 -31.69
CA GLY A 432 25.31 -32.26 -32.83
C GLY A 432 26.61 -33.04 -32.59
N PRO A 433 26.66 -34.36 -32.83
CA PRO A 433 27.76 -35.19 -32.34
C PRO A 433 29.01 -35.13 -33.25
N SER A 434 30.17 -35.12 -32.58
CA SER A 434 31.49 -35.56 -33.04
C SER A 434 32.23 -34.77 -34.15
N ALA A 435 33.15 -33.89 -33.75
CA ALA A 435 34.45 -33.60 -34.41
C ALA A 435 35.37 -32.81 -33.44
N PRO A 436 36.70 -32.78 -33.63
CA PRO A 436 37.67 -33.05 -32.57
C PRO A 436 38.10 -31.83 -31.74
N ASP A 437 38.40 -32.13 -30.48
CA ASP A 437 39.41 -31.55 -29.58
C ASP A 437 40.03 -30.22 -30.07
N ARG A 438 39.31 -29.11 -29.85
CA ARG A 438 39.88 -27.77 -29.98
C ARG A 438 40.57 -27.44 -28.66
N GLN A 439 41.89 -27.39 -28.73
CA GLN A 439 42.80 -26.88 -27.71
C GLN A 439 42.20 -25.69 -26.95
N ASP A 440 42.29 -25.77 -25.63
CA ASP A 440 42.06 -24.67 -24.69
C ASP A 440 42.71 -23.37 -25.19
N GLU A 441 41.91 -22.47 -25.77
CA GLU A 441 42.32 -21.08 -25.94
C GLU A 441 42.37 -20.44 -24.55
N GLN A 442 43.55 -20.55 -23.93
CA GLN A 442 43.84 -20.02 -22.62
C GLN A 442 43.65 -18.49 -22.66
N CYS A 443 42.53 -18.03 -22.09
CA CYS A 443 42.23 -16.61 -21.97
C CYS A 443 43.41 -15.90 -21.26
N ALA A 444 43.81 -14.74 -21.80
CA ALA A 444 44.90 -13.96 -21.21
C ALA A 444 44.66 -13.68 -19.71
N SER A 445 45.68 -13.93 -18.89
CA SER A 445 45.61 -13.75 -17.43
C SER A 445 45.33 -12.30 -17.02
N ASN A 446 44.77 -12.10 -15.82
CA ASN A 446 44.49 -10.76 -15.26
C ASN A 446 45.72 -9.86 -15.31
N ALA A 447 46.89 -10.42 -15.00
CA ALA A 447 48.17 -9.73 -15.05
C ALA A 447 48.56 -9.27 -16.46
N TRP A 448 48.23 -10.05 -17.50
CA TRP A 448 48.51 -9.67 -18.89
C TRP A 448 47.54 -8.60 -19.42
N LYS A 449 46.26 -8.70 -19.06
CA LYS A 449 45.24 -7.67 -19.39
C LYS A 449 45.52 -6.35 -18.69
N LEU A 450 45.95 -6.39 -17.42
CA LEU A 450 46.40 -5.19 -16.71
C LEU A 450 47.75 -4.68 -17.28
N GLY A 451 48.62 -5.61 -17.65
CA GLY A 451 49.93 -5.34 -18.26
C GLY A 451 49.84 -4.64 -19.61
N SER A 452 48.82 -4.93 -20.42
CA SER A 452 48.61 -4.23 -21.70
C SER A 452 48.31 -2.74 -21.50
N PHE A 453 47.56 -2.36 -20.46
CA PHE A 453 47.36 -0.96 -20.10
C PHE A 453 48.65 -0.26 -19.70
N ILE A 454 49.52 -0.95 -18.95
CA ILE A 454 50.83 -0.43 -18.57
C ILE A 454 51.69 -0.24 -19.82
N LEU A 455 51.71 -1.22 -20.73
CA LEU A 455 52.50 -1.17 -21.96
C LEU A 455 52.06 -0.04 -22.89
N ILE A 456 50.76 0.16 -23.10
CA ILE A 456 50.21 1.24 -23.93
C ILE A 456 50.57 2.61 -23.34
N ASN A 457 50.45 2.77 -22.02
CA ASN A 457 50.82 3.99 -21.32
C ASN A 457 52.34 4.25 -21.32
N MET A 458 53.16 3.22 -21.18
CA MET A 458 54.62 3.34 -21.26
C MET A 458 55.10 3.68 -22.68
N ALA A 459 54.47 3.10 -23.70
CA ALA A 459 54.78 3.40 -25.10
C ALA A 459 54.49 4.87 -25.45
N THR A 460 53.36 5.40 -24.99
CA THR A 460 53.02 6.83 -25.18
C THR A 460 53.98 7.74 -24.42
N LEU A 461 54.35 7.41 -23.18
CA LEU A 461 55.38 8.14 -22.43
C LEU A 461 56.74 8.14 -23.15
N LEU A 462 57.22 6.98 -23.61
CA LEU A 462 58.49 6.86 -24.32
C LEU A 462 58.48 7.64 -25.64
N ALA A 463 57.35 7.64 -26.37
CA ALA A 463 57.18 8.43 -27.59
C ALA A 463 57.30 9.94 -27.32
N THR A 464 56.77 10.45 -26.20
CA THR A 464 56.92 11.86 -25.81
C THR A 464 58.37 12.22 -25.44
N ILE A 465 59.09 11.33 -24.76
CA ILE A 465 60.49 11.56 -24.38
C ILE A 465 61.40 11.55 -25.62
N VAL A 466 61.18 10.61 -26.55
CA VAL A 466 61.97 10.49 -27.78
C VAL A 466 61.72 11.66 -28.73
N SER A 467 60.47 12.11 -28.87
CA SER A 467 60.12 13.26 -29.72
C SER A 467 60.72 14.57 -29.20
N GLN A 468 60.75 14.79 -27.88
CA GLN A 468 61.44 15.94 -27.27
C GLN A 468 62.95 15.92 -27.54
N LYS A 469 63.59 14.74 -27.50
CA LYS A 469 65.04 14.61 -27.75
C LYS A 469 65.40 14.85 -29.22
N ARG A 470 64.51 14.51 -30.16
CA ARG A 470 64.72 14.69 -31.60
C ARG A 470 64.44 16.12 -32.07
N GLY A 471 63.42 16.77 -31.52
CA GLY A 471 63.10 18.18 -31.83
C GLY A 471 64.16 19.19 -31.37
N ARG A 472 65.08 18.78 -30.50
CA ARG A 472 66.22 19.59 -30.05
C ARG A 472 67.42 19.54 -30.99
N ASN A 473 67.49 18.56 -31.89
CA ASN A 473 68.68 18.31 -32.71
C ASN A 473 68.49 18.50 -34.22
N ASP A 474 67.26 18.48 -34.78
CA ASP A 474 67.05 18.64 -36.22
C ASP A 474 65.66 19.21 -36.55
N MET A 475 65.52 20.53 -36.67
CA MET A 475 64.42 21.17 -37.42
C MET A 475 64.72 22.66 -37.67
N PRO A 476 64.57 23.18 -38.91
CA PRO A 476 64.63 24.61 -39.19
C PRO A 476 63.46 25.32 -38.50
N TYR A 477 63.77 26.39 -37.78
CA TYR A 477 62.96 27.02 -36.75
C TYR A 477 61.73 27.83 -37.25
N ASP A 478 61.14 27.52 -38.41
CA ASP A 478 60.40 28.56 -39.15
C ASP A 478 59.00 28.23 -39.69
N ILE A 479 58.34 27.13 -39.28
CA ILE A 479 56.97 26.83 -39.81
C ILE A 479 55.88 26.74 -38.73
N LEU A 480 56.21 26.74 -37.43
CA LEU A 480 55.20 26.78 -36.36
C LEU A 480 55.58 27.63 -35.13
N SER A 481 56.55 28.55 -35.30
CA SER A 481 56.89 29.57 -34.30
C SER A 481 56.04 30.84 -34.49
N THR A 482 54.71 30.69 -34.58
CA THR A 482 53.83 31.83 -34.37
C THR A 482 53.63 32.02 -32.88
N ASN A 483 54.27 33.07 -32.37
CA ASN A 483 54.25 33.55 -31.00
C ASN A 483 52.83 34.04 -30.64
N ASN A 484 51.90 33.09 -30.49
CA ASN A 484 50.50 33.38 -30.21
C ASN A 484 50.06 32.61 -28.97
N SER A 485 49.56 33.34 -27.97
CA SER A 485 49.19 32.82 -26.64
C SER A 485 48.11 31.72 -26.68
N GLN A 486 47.48 31.49 -27.84
CA GLN A 486 46.43 30.49 -28.09
C GLN A 486 46.93 29.13 -28.62
N SER A 487 48.23 28.97 -28.95
CA SER A 487 48.76 27.72 -29.55
C SER A 487 48.58 26.49 -28.66
N TRP A 488 48.68 26.64 -27.33
CA TRP A 488 48.50 25.53 -26.38
C TRP A 488 47.05 25.00 -26.35
N PHE A 489 46.07 25.87 -26.56
CA PHE A 489 44.65 25.50 -26.54
C PHE A 489 44.31 24.63 -27.75
N LEU A 490 44.72 25.06 -28.95
CA LEU A 490 44.57 24.27 -30.19
C LEU A 490 45.29 22.92 -30.10
N ARG A 491 46.51 22.90 -29.53
CA ARG A 491 47.26 21.65 -29.30
C ARG A 491 46.51 20.71 -28.34
N GLY A 492 45.96 21.22 -27.25
CA GLY A 492 45.17 20.42 -26.30
C GLY A 492 43.89 19.86 -26.93
N LEU A 493 43.18 20.66 -27.74
CA LEU A 493 42.00 20.18 -28.48
C LEU A 493 42.37 19.12 -29.52
N LEU A 494 43.47 19.28 -30.25
CA LEU A 494 43.95 18.28 -31.21
C LEU A 494 44.29 16.96 -30.51
N LEU A 495 45.01 17.01 -29.38
CA LEU A 495 45.34 15.82 -28.58
C LEU A 495 44.09 15.13 -28.03
N THR A 496 43.10 15.92 -27.62
CA THR A 496 41.79 15.41 -27.19
C THR A 496 41.09 14.68 -28.33
N GLY A 497 40.98 15.31 -29.49
CA GLY A 497 40.35 14.73 -30.68
C GLY A 497 41.02 13.42 -31.10
N LEU A 498 42.36 13.39 -31.18
CA LEU A 498 43.11 12.17 -31.51
C LEU A 498 42.85 11.04 -30.50
N SER A 499 42.80 11.36 -29.21
CA SER A 499 42.55 10.37 -28.16
C SER A 499 41.12 9.82 -28.24
N LEU A 500 40.14 10.68 -28.48
CA LEU A 500 38.75 10.28 -28.67
C LEU A 500 38.58 9.44 -29.94
N CYS A 501 39.19 9.82 -31.06
CA CYS A 501 39.16 9.01 -32.28
C CYS A 501 39.80 7.64 -32.09
N ALA A 502 40.91 7.54 -31.34
CA ALA A 502 41.53 6.26 -31.02
C ALA A 502 40.61 5.38 -30.15
N MET A 503 39.93 5.97 -29.15
CA MET A 503 38.94 5.29 -28.33
C MET A 503 37.69 4.90 -29.13
N GLU A 504 37.25 5.72 -30.07
CA GLU A 504 36.11 5.42 -30.94
C GLU A 504 36.43 4.26 -31.88
N LEU A 505 37.61 4.28 -32.52
CA LEU A 505 38.07 3.21 -33.41
C LEU A 505 38.20 1.89 -32.66
N ASN A 506 38.79 1.90 -31.46
CA ASN A 506 38.83 0.70 -30.64
C ASN A 506 37.41 0.18 -30.33
N ALA A 507 36.42 1.08 -30.12
CA ALA A 507 35.10 0.70 -29.63
C ALA A 507 34.32 0.07 -30.77
N TYR A 508 34.46 0.67 -31.96
CA TYR A 508 34.02 0.11 -33.22
C TYR A 508 34.58 -1.29 -33.45
N LEU A 509 35.90 -1.49 -33.26
CA LEU A 509 36.54 -2.81 -33.41
C LEU A 509 35.96 -3.85 -32.46
N VAL A 510 35.71 -3.49 -31.20
CA VAL A 510 35.08 -4.39 -30.23
C VAL A 510 33.66 -4.74 -30.69
N THR A 511 32.84 -3.76 -31.06
CA THR A 511 31.46 -4.01 -31.51
C THR A 511 31.38 -4.78 -32.83
N SER A 512 32.41 -4.71 -33.69
CA SER A 512 32.49 -5.49 -34.92
C SER A 512 32.93 -6.94 -34.71
N THR A 513 33.31 -7.31 -33.48
CA THR A 513 33.69 -8.68 -33.14
C THR A 513 32.41 -9.49 -32.88
N ALA A 514 32.30 -10.66 -33.50
CA ALA A 514 31.13 -11.54 -33.33
C ALA A 514 30.88 -11.84 -31.84
N GLY A 515 29.65 -11.64 -31.37
CA GLY A 515 29.27 -11.77 -29.95
C GLY A 515 29.32 -10.48 -29.12
N TYR A 516 29.83 -9.37 -29.67
CA TYR A 516 29.93 -8.06 -29.01
C TYR A 516 29.00 -6.99 -29.64
N GLU A 517 28.12 -7.41 -30.54
CA GLU A 517 27.26 -6.52 -31.36
C GLU A 517 26.28 -5.68 -30.51
N ALA A 518 25.87 -6.19 -29.34
CA ALA A 518 24.92 -5.52 -28.45
C ALA A 518 25.55 -4.40 -27.59
N VAL A 519 26.87 -4.23 -27.62
CA VAL A 519 27.56 -3.22 -26.81
C VAL A 519 27.45 -1.84 -27.47
N PRO A 520 26.96 -0.80 -26.77
CA PRO A 520 26.84 0.54 -27.35
C PRO A 520 28.21 1.20 -27.54
N VAL A 521 28.58 1.52 -28.78
CA VAL A 521 29.87 2.16 -29.16
C VAL A 521 30.19 3.38 -28.31
N ILE A 522 29.23 4.32 -28.18
CA ILE A 522 29.41 5.56 -27.40
C ILE A 522 29.58 5.24 -25.90
N GLY A 523 28.85 4.23 -25.39
CA GLY A 523 28.99 3.80 -24.00
C GLY A 523 30.40 3.26 -23.73
N LEU A 524 30.90 2.39 -24.61
CA LEU A 524 32.23 1.81 -24.48
C LEU A 524 33.34 2.86 -24.62
N MET A 525 33.20 3.79 -25.57
CA MET A 525 34.12 4.93 -25.74
C MET A 525 34.20 5.80 -24.48
N LEU A 526 33.06 6.12 -23.86
CA LEU A 526 33.01 6.89 -22.61
C LEU A 526 33.56 6.10 -21.42
N LEU A 527 33.34 4.79 -21.37
CA LEU A 527 33.96 3.92 -20.37
C LEU A 527 35.49 3.98 -20.50
N TRP A 528 36.04 3.96 -21.71
CA TRP A 528 37.49 4.05 -21.91
C TRP A 528 38.10 5.41 -21.60
N CYS A 529 37.30 6.48 -21.56
CA CYS A 529 37.77 7.76 -21.04
C CYS A 529 38.21 7.66 -19.57
N THR A 530 37.71 6.66 -18.81
CA THR A 530 38.10 6.36 -17.42
C THR A 530 39.45 5.65 -17.30
N MET A 531 40.11 5.25 -18.40
CA MET A 531 41.38 4.54 -18.34
C MET A 531 42.48 5.37 -17.67
N PRO A 532 43.34 4.74 -16.84
CA PRO A 532 44.45 5.44 -16.21
C PRO A 532 45.48 5.89 -17.26
N ARG A 533 45.84 7.18 -17.23
CA ARG A 533 46.81 7.82 -18.15
C ARG A 533 48.01 8.42 -17.42
N LEU A 534 49.20 8.33 -18.00
CA LEU A 534 50.47 8.83 -17.39
C LEU A 534 50.74 10.33 -17.60
N THR A 535 49.72 11.14 -17.83
CA THR A 535 49.82 12.61 -18.06
C THR A 535 50.27 13.39 -16.82
N TRP A 536 50.22 12.79 -15.62
CA TRP A 536 50.83 13.38 -14.43
C TRP A 536 52.35 13.51 -14.57
N ILE A 537 53.01 12.62 -15.32
CA ILE A 537 54.47 12.66 -15.51
C ILE A 537 54.88 13.88 -16.33
N THR A 538 54.15 14.19 -17.40
CA THR A 538 54.45 15.36 -18.25
C THR A 538 54.24 16.68 -17.48
N THR A 539 53.22 16.73 -16.62
CA THR A 539 52.95 17.87 -15.72
C THR A 539 54.03 17.99 -14.64
N PHE A 540 54.47 16.87 -14.08
CA PHE A 540 55.55 16.82 -13.09
C PHE A 540 56.91 17.21 -13.67
N MET A 541 57.21 16.84 -14.92
CA MET A 541 58.44 17.28 -15.59
C MET A 541 58.48 18.80 -15.78
N ALA A 542 57.33 19.42 -16.08
CA ALA A 542 57.21 20.87 -16.19
C ALA A 542 57.39 21.61 -14.85
N TRP A 543 57.19 20.92 -13.72
CA TRP A 543 57.44 21.46 -12.38
C TRP A 543 58.95 21.56 -12.04
N LYS A 544 59.77 20.60 -12.49
CA LYS A 544 61.20 20.53 -12.11
C LYS A 544 62.18 21.32 -12.98
N ARG A 545 61.79 21.76 -14.18
CA ARG A 545 62.71 22.46 -15.12
C ARG A 545 62.60 23.98 -15.03
N PRO A 546 63.71 24.73 -15.15
CA PRO A 546 63.67 26.19 -15.24
C PRO A 546 62.92 26.59 -16.51
N LEU A 547 61.78 27.27 -16.34
CA LEU A 547 60.79 27.57 -17.37
C LEU A 547 61.40 28.28 -18.60
N GLU A 548 61.61 27.53 -19.67
CA GLU A 548 61.52 28.06 -21.04
C GLU A 548 60.03 28.05 -21.45
N ALA A 549 59.56 29.12 -22.12
CA ALA A 549 58.15 29.33 -22.45
C ALA A 549 57.50 28.15 -23.24
N MET A 550 58.32 27.37 -23.95
CA MET A 550 57.90 26.21 -24.74
C MET A 550 57.42 25.02 -23.88
N GLU A 551 58.01 24.78 -22.70
CA GLU A 551 57.62 23.67 -21.82
C GLU A 551 56.30 23.93 -21.10
N CYS A 552 55.98 25.20 -20.83
CA CYS A 552 54.75 25.63 -20.16
C CYS A 552 53.51 25.46 -21.07
N SER A 553 53.67 25.64 -22.38
CA SER A 553 52.62 25.44 -23.40
C SER A 553 52.18 23.97 -23.51
N ILE A 554 53.15 23.05 -23.44
CA ILE A 554 52.90 21.60 -23.53
C ILE A 554 52.15 21.09 -22.28
N ALA A 555 52.56 21.53 -21.08
CA ALA A 555 51.89 21.17 -19.85
C ALA A 555 50.43 21.65 -19.83
N LYS A 556 50.17 22.89 -20.27
CA LYS A 556 48.80 23.43 -20.38
C LYS A 556 47.94 22.66 -21.38
N ALA A 557 48.51 22.26 -22.52
CA ALA A 557 47.81 21.43 -23.52
C ALA A 557 47.45 20.04 -22.98
N ALA A 558 48.36 19.40 -22.23
CA ALA A 558 48.13 18.10 -21.60
C ALA A 558 47.05 18.17 -20.51
N LEU A 559 47.06 19.22 -19.68
CA LEU A 559 46.03 19.46 -18.68
C LEU A 559 44.66 19.71 -19.31
N LEU A 560 44.59 20.44 -20.44
CA LEU A 560 43.34 20.66 -21.16
C LEU A 560 42.74 19.35 -21.70
N MET A 561 43.59 18.51 -22.31
CA MET A 561 43.17 17.19 -22.79
C MET A 561 42.60 16.34 -21.65
N GLU A 562 43.30 16.30 -20.51
CA GLU A 562 42.86 15.53 -19.36
C GLU A 562 41.57 16.08 -18.76
N LEU A 563 41.42 17.40 -18.67
CA LEU A 563 40.18 18.01 -18.20
C LEU A 563 38.97 17.56 -19.04
N VAL A 564 39.09 17.53 -20.36
CA VAL A 564 38.00 17.05 -21.24
C VAL A 564 37.74 15.56 -21.05
N LEU A 565 38.78 14.73 -21.00
CA LEU A 565 38.61 13.29 -20.86
C LEU A 565 38.09 12.88 -19.48
N GLN A 566 38.48 13.58 -18.41
CA GLN A 566 37.93 13.38 -17.07
C GLN A 566 36.45 13.83 -16.99
N ALA A 567 36.09 14.91 -17.69
CA ALA A 567 34.68 15.32 -17.81
C ALA A 567 33.83 14.25 -18.51
N LEU A 568 34.35 13.62 -19.57
CA LEU A 568 33.66 12.51 -20.26
C LEU A 568 33.61 11.23 -19.40
N ALA A 569 34.71 10.93 -18.68
CA ALA A 569 34.80 9.79 -17.76
C ALA A 569 33.82 9.89 -16.58
N SER A 570 33.44 11.12 -16.20
CA SER A 570 32.54 11.38 -15.06
C SER A 570 31.24 10.60 -15.14
N LYS A 571 30.68 10.39 -16.34
CA LYS A 571 29.43 9.64 -16.54
C LYS A 571 29.49 8.25 -15.91
N TYR A 572 30.56 7.50 -16.15
CA TYR A 572 30.72 6.13 -15.63
C TYR A 572 31.18 6.11 -14.18
N MET A 573 32.04 7.04 -13.78
CA MET A 573 32.46 7.15 -12.37
C MET A 573 31.29 7.50 -11.45
N LEU A 574 30.46 8.48 -11.83
CA LEU A 574 29.25 8.86 -11.09
C LEU A 574 28.22 7.74 -11.11
N LYS A 575 28.00 7.08 -12.25
CA LYS A 575 27.07 5.94 -12.33
C LYS A 575 27.49 4.81 -11.39
N THR A 576 28.79 4.49 -11.35
CA THR A 576 29.35 3.49 -10.43
C THR A 576 29.19 3.93 -8.98
N LEU A 577 29.43 5.22 -8.68
CA LEU A 577 29.24 5.73 -7.33
C LEU A 577 27.78 5.57 -6.87
N THR A 578 26.83 6.07 -7.65
CA THR A 578 25.39 5.99 -7.33
C THR A 578 24.93 4.55 -7.16
N TYR A 579 25.26 3.69 -8.11
CA TYR A 579 24.88 2.27 -8.05
C TYR A 579 25.45 1.56 -6.81
N GLY A 580 26.68 1.89 -6.42
CA GLY A 580 27.29 1.32 -5.21
C GLY A 580 26.67 1.81 -3.91
N VAL A 581 26.12 3.03 -3.90
CA VAL A 581 25.38 3.56 -2.75
C VAL A 581 24.02 2.87 -2.65
N GLU A 582 23.29 2.78 -3.76
CA GLU A 582 21.97 2.14 -3.84
C GLU A 582 22.01 0.68 -3.37
N HIS A 583 23.05 -0.07 -3.75
CA HIS A 583 23.18 -1.50 -3.46
C HIS A 583 24.12 -1.81 -2.28
N GLY A 584 24.53 -0.80 -1.51
CA GLY A 584 25.28 -1.00 -0.26
C GLY A 584 26.71 -1.54 -0.42
N PHE A 585 27.31 -1.48 -1.60
CA PHE A 585 28.65 -2.05 -1.87
C PHE A 585 29.81 -1.34 -1.15
N TYR A 586 29.58 -0.17 -0.55
CA TYR A 586 30.55 0.54 0.30
C TYR A 586 30.57 0.07 1.76
N THR A 587 29.60 -0.76 2.17
CA THR A 587 29.48 -1.23 3.56
C THR A 587 30.15 -2.59 3.78
N ASN A 588 30.55 -2.88 5.02
CA ASN A 588 31.25 -4.12 5.40
C ASN A 588 30.47 -5.42 5.12
N GLY A 589 29.18 -5.35 4.75
CA GLY A 589 28.38 -6.51 4.35
C GLY A 589 28.88 -7.21 3.08
N SER A 590 29.66 -6.51 2.25
CA SER A 590 30.20 -7.02 0.98
C SER A 590 31.30 -8.09 1.13
N GLY A 591 31.92 -8.24 2.31
CA GLY A 591 33.08 -9.12 2.52
C GLY A 591 32.83 -10.63 2.35
N ARG A 592 31.57 -11.07 2.27
CA ARG A 592 31.19 -12.49 2.09
C ARG A 592 30.77 -12.86 0.66
N LEU A 593 30.74 -11.89 -0.26
CA LEU A 593 30.30 -12.12 -1.64
C LEU A 593 31.45 -12.68 -2.50
N PRO A 594 31.17 -13.59 -3.47
CA PRO A 594 32.13 -13.98 -4.49
C PRO A 594 32.62 -12.73 -5.25
N GLY A 595 33.94 -12.53 -5.34
CA GLY A 595 34.51 -11.35 -6.01
C GLY A 595 34.51 -10.05 -5.20
N SER A 596 34.20 -10.09 -3.90
CA SER A 596 34.13 -8.93 -2.99
C SER A 596 35.30 -7.97 -3.08
N THR A 597 36.53 -8.47 -3.23
CA THR A 597 37.75 -7.65 -3.39
C THR A 597 37.74 -6.82 -4.68
N SER A 598 37.24 -7.41 -5.78
CA SER A 598 37.13 -6.76 -7.08
C SER A 598 36.03 -5.71 -7.08
N THR A 599 34.88 -6.04 -6.48
CA THR A 599 33.78 -5.09 -6.24
C THR A 599 34.26 -3.89 -5.44
N GLN A 600 34.87 -4.13 -4.28
CA GLN A 600 35.38 -3.07 -3.41
C GLN A 600 36.41 -2.19 -4.13
N ALA A 601 37.33 -2.77 -4.90
CA ALA A 601 38.30 -2.00 -5.68
C ALA A 601 37.62 -1.08 -6.71
N MET A 602 36.62 -1.59 -7.44
CA MET A 602 35.91 -0.83 -8.47
C MET A 602 35.19 0.39 -7.86
N TYR A 603 34.38 0.16 -6.83
CA TYR A 603 33.61 1.19 -6.15
C TYR A 603 34.51 2.17 -5.37
N ALA A 604 35.55 1.69 -4.68
CA ALA A 604 36.52 2.55 -4.01
C ALA A 604 37.27 3.46 -5.00
N GLY A 605 37.61 2.95 -6.18
CA GLY A 605 38.20 3.74 -7.26
C GLY A 605 37.28 4.86 -7.73
N ALA A 606 36.00 4.57 -7.95
CA ALA A 606 35.00 5.57 -8.34
C ALA A 606 34.80 6.65 -7.25
N LEU A 607 34.70 6.24 -5.99
CA LEU A 607 34.57 7.15 -4.84
C LEU A 607 35.80 8.06 -4.70
N LEU A 608 37.01 7.50 -4.75
CA LEU A 608 38.25 8.26 -4.69
C LEU A 608 38.33 9.28 -5.82
N TRP A 609 37.93 8.89 -7.04
CA TRP A 609 37.87 9.79 -8.18
C TRP A 609 36.95 11.00 -7.93
N VAL A 610 35.74 10.76 -7.40
CA VAL A 610 34.78 11.84 -7.10
C VAL A 610 35.32 12.77 -6.01
N VAL A 611 35.93 12.23 -4.95
CA VAL A 611 36.55 13.04 -3.88
C VAL A 611 37.65 13.94 -4.44
N VAL A 612 38.52 13.40 -5.29
CA VAL A 612 39.63 14.17 -5.89
C VAL A 612 39.09 15.22 -6.87
N ALA A 613 38.12 14.86 -7.73
CA ALA A 613 37.52 15.77 -8.70
C ALA A 613 36.79 16.94 -8.02
N THR A 614 35.95 16.65 -7.02
CA THR A 614 35.21 17.68 -6.26
C THR A 614 36.15 18.60 -5.48
N SER A 615 37.16 18.04 -4.81
CA SER A 615 38.18 18.83 -4.10
C SER A 615 38.95 19.73 -5.07
N THR A 616 39.27 19.25 -6.26
CA THR A 616 39.97 20.03 -7.29
C THR A 616 39.11 21.19 -7.79
N ILE A 617 37.83 20.94 -8.10
CA ILE A 617 36.88 21.99 -8.51
C ILE A 617 36.76 23.05 -7.41
N PHE A 618 36.63 22.64 -6.15
CA PHE A 618 36.56 23.55 -5.02
C PHE A 618 37.80 24.44 -4.91
N VAL A 619 39.01 23.86 -4.99
CA VAL A 619 40.27 24.62 -4.95
C VAL A 619 40.39 25.59 -6.12
N LEU A 620 39.95 25.20 -7.32
CA LEU A 620 39.93 26.08 -8.49
C LEU A 620 38.95 27.24 -8.32
N LEU A 621 37.75 26.99 -7.78
CA LEU A 621 36.74 28.02 -7.52
C LEU A 621 37.20 29.02 -6.44
N VAL A 622 37.77 28.53 -5.34
CA VAL A 622 38.34 29.37 -4.28
C VAL A 622 39.45 30.25 -4.85
N SER A 623 40.31 29.68 -5.69
CA SER A 623 41.44 30.38 -6.28
C SER A 623 41.00 31.41 -7.33
N LEU A 624 39.97 31.10 -8.12
CA LEU A 624 39.33 32.05 -9.02
C LEU A 624 38.70 33.21 -8.22
N HIS A 625 38.02 32.91 -7.12
CA HIS A 625 37.41 33.92 -6.25
C HIS A 625 38.45 34.84 -5.61
N LEU A 626 39.55 34.28 -5.09
CA LEU A 626 40.68 35.05 -4.56
C LEU A 626 41.35 35.92 -5.64
N HIS A 627 41.51 35.39 -6.86
CA HIS A 627 42.08 36.15 -7.97
C HIS A 627 41.18 37.31 -8.42
N LEU A 628 39.87 37.08 -8.55
CA LEU A 628 38.89 38.14 -8.86
C LEU A 628 38.86 39.21 -7.76
N ARG A 629 38.99 38.83 -6.49
CA ARG A 629 39.06 39.76 -5.35
C ARG A 629 40.35 40.59 -5.35
N SER A 630 41.49 39.97 -5.70
CA SER A 630 42.77 40.68 -5.85
C SER A 630 42.69 41.72 -6.97
N HIS A 631 42.17 41.36 -8.14
CA HIS A 631 42.00 42.28 -9.27
C HIS A 631 41.02 43.41 -8.99
N SER A 632 39.98 43.14 -8.18
CA SER A 632 39.04 44.15 -7.69
C SER A 632 39.72 45.20 -6.79
N MET A 633 40.63 44.77 -5.89
CA MET A 633 41.39 45.69 -5.03
C MET A 633 42.40 46.52 -5.83
N GLU A 634 43.06 45.94 -6.82
CA GLU A 634 44.05 46.63 -7.65
C GLU A 634 43.40 47.72 -8.55
N ARG A 635 42.20 47.46 -9.09
CA ARG A 635 41.41 48.50 -9.78
C ARG A 635 40.94 49.62 -8.83
N ALA A 636 40.61 49.30 -7.59
CA ALA A 636 40.23 50.30 -6.59
C ALA A 636 41.41 51.22 -6.21
N SER A 637 42.63 50.69 -6.09
CA SER A 637 43.84 51.48 -5.84
C SER A 637 44.27 52.33 -7.04
N THR A 638 44.07 51.84 -8.27
CA THR A 638 44.44 52.60 -9.49
C THR A 638 43.48 53.78 -9.75
N SER A 639 42.23 53.68 -9.30
CA SER A 639 41.23 54.76 -9.41
C SER A 639 41.42 55.91 -8.40
N GLY A 640 42.20 55.72 -7.33
CA GLY A 640 42.44 56.75 -6.30
C GLY A 640 43.60 57.71 -6.58
N ASN A 641 44.41 57.46 -7.62
CA ASN A 641 45.62 58.24 -7.92
C ASN A 641 45.44 59.29 -9.05
N LEU A 642 44.20 59.60 -9.46
CA LEU A 642 43.92 60.59 -10.52
C LEU A 642 43.47 61.98 -10.00
N GLU A 643 43.40 62.19 -8.68
CA GLU A 643 43.12 63.48 -8.06
C GLU A 643 44.22 63.89 -7.07
N GLN A 644 45.42 64.21 -7.57
CA GLN A 644 46.32 65.15 -6.88
C GLN A 644 47.48 65.56 -7.79
N GLU A 645 47.24 66.62 -8.56
CA GLU A 645 48.30 67.46 -9.11
C GLU A 645 48.39 68.72 -8.23
N PRO A 646 49.58 69.04 -7.67
CA PRO A 646 49.93 70.43 -7.50
C PRO A 646 51.34 70.77 -8.04
N LEU A 647 51.31 71.81 -8.86
CA LEU A 647 52.29 72.83 -9.24
C LEU A 647 53.50 73.14 -8.32
N LEU A 648 54.56 73.67 -8.99
CA LEU A 648 55.78 74.39 -8.55
C LEU A 648 56.95 73.53 -8.00
N SER A 649 58.24 73.80 -8.22
CA SER A 649 58.98 74.86 -8.96
C SER A 649 60.50 74.54 -9.04
N HIS A 650 61.17 75.08 -10.08
CA HIS A 650 62.52 75.67 -10.14
C HIS A 650 63.74 75.10 -9.38
N HIS A 651 64.79 74.69 -10.13
CA HIS A 651 66.10 75.36 -10.37
C HIS A 651 67.12 74.30 -10.86
N GLU A 652 67.61 74.36 -12.11
CA GLU A 652 68.83 75.07 -12.57
C GLU A 652 70.16 74.57 -11.96
N ALA A 653 71.00 73.94 -12.79
CA ALA A 653 72.24 74.53 -13.32
C ALA A 653 73.14 73.47 -13.98
N ASN A 654 73.50 73.73 -15.26
CA ASN A 654 74.82 73.65 -15.94
C ASN A 654 75.77 72.46 -15.66
N SER A 655 76.62 71.98 -16.57
CA SER A 655 77.04 72.19 -17.98
C SER A 655 78.07 71.05 -18.20
N ASP A 656 78.31 70.39 -19.34
CA ASP A 656 78.87 70.85 -20.61
C ASP A 656 78.99 69.57 -21.50
N THR A 657 78.32 69.52 -22.65
CA THR A 657 78.86 69.68 -24.03
C THR A 657 80.03 68.77 -24.45
N THR A 658 79.76 67.78 -25.32
CA THR A 658 80.58 67.55 -26.53
C THR A 658 79.78 66.87 -27.65
N TYR A 659 79.95 67.39 -28.88
CA TYR A 659 79.27 67.14 -30.16
C TYR A 659 79.45 65.71 -30.75
N SER A 660 78.43 65.14 -31.42
CA SER A 660 78.20 65.27 -32.88
C SER A 660 77.31 64.15 -33.51
N THR A 661 76.33 64.59 -34.33
CA THR A 661 75.74 63.99 -35.57
C THR A 661 74.91 62.67 -35.61
N ILE A 662 73.58 62.86 -35.70
CA ILE A 662 72.42 62.24 -36.42
C ILE A 662 72.58 60.99 -37.37
N PRO A 663 71.50 60.28 -37.81
CA PRO A 663 70.91 59.04 -37.26
C PRO A 663 70.78 57.88 -38.29
N LYS A 664 70.40 56.65 -37.85
CA LYS A 664 69.41 55.78 -38.52
C LYS A 664 69.21 54.43 -37.81
N ASP A 665 67.95 54.20 -37.47
CA ASP A 665 67.19 52.95 -37.26
C ASP A 665 67.91 51.59 -37.33
N ALA A 666 67.73 50.80 -36.26
CA ALA A 666 67.13 49.46 -36.29
C ALA A 666 67.43 48.72 -34.98
N SER A 667 66.64 48.94 -33.91
CA SER A 667 66.66 48.09 -32.71
C SER A 667 65.41 48.26 -31.82
N ASP A 668 64.21 48.28 -32.42
CA ASP A 668 62.96 48.07 -31.66
C ASP A 668 62.44 46.66 -31.95
N LEU A 669 63.12 45.67 -31.38
CA LEU A 669 62.53 44.36 -31.10
C LEU A 669 62.00 44.43 -29.66
N PRO A 670 60.71 44.15 -29.41
CA PRO A 670 60.18 44.18 -28.05
C PRO A 670 60.93 43.16 -27.20
N GLN A 671 61.73 43.65 -26.26
CA GLN A 671 62.39 42.84 -25.25
C GLN A 671 61.31 42.17 -24.41
N GLU A 672 61.20 40.85 -24.55
CA GLU A 672 60.26 39.99 -23.84
C GLU A 672 60.37 40.26 -22.34
N LYS A 673 59.32 40.83 -21.73
CA LYS A 673 59.27 41.06 -20.28
C LYS A 673 59.37 39.71 -19.57
N GLY A 674 60.55 39.40 -19.04
CA GLY A 674 60.77 38.19 -18.25
C GLY A 674 59.82 38.15 -17.06
N LEU A 675 59.23 36.97 -16.81
CA LEU A 675 58.34 36.73 -15.67
C LEU A 675 58.98 37.21 -14.36
N THR A 676 58.19 37.91 -13.56
CA THR A 676 58.58 38.36 -12.22
C THR A 676 58.84 37.16 -11.28
N PRO A 677 59.69 37.28 -10.25
CA PRO A 677 59.94 36.21 -9.29
C PRO A 677 58.65 35.67 -8.61
N GLN A 678 57.65 36.54 -8.44
CA GLN A 678 56.34 36.20 -7.87
C GLN A 678 55.48 35.32 -8.82
N GLU A 679 55.48 35.62 -10.12
CA GLU A 679 54.80 34.81 -11.12
C GLU A 679 55.43 33.42 -11.26
N LYS A 680 56.76 33.34 -11.20
CA LYS A 680 57.50 32.06 -11.22
C LYS A 680 57.14 31.15 -10.04
N ASN A 681 57.07 31.72 -8.83
CA ASN A 681 56.69 30.96 -7.63
C ASN A 681 55.24 30.46 -7.70
N THR A 682 54.33 31.28 -8.21
CA THR A 682 52.92 30.93 -8.38
C THR A 682 52.75 29.77 -9.38
N ILE A 683 53.42 29.83 -10.53
CA ILE A 683 53.37 28.75 -11.55
C ILE A 683 53.95 27.44 -11.01
N MET A 684 55.02 27.52 -10.21
CA MET A 684 55.64 26.34 -9.58
C MET A 684 54.68 25.64 -8.60
N ILE A 685 53.95 26.40 -7.78
CA ILE A 685 52.97 25.85 -6.82
C ILE A 685 51.78 25.20 -7.56
N TRP A 686 51.23 25.87 -8.57
CA TRP A 686 50.09 25.36 -9.34
C TRP A 686 50.42 24.12 -10.16
N SER A 687 51.61 24.06 -10.76
CA SER A 687 52.08 22.87 -11.48
C SER A 687 52.34 21.68 -10.54
N GLY A 688 52.87 21.93 -9.33
CA GLY A 688 52.99 20.92 -8.28
C GLY A 688 51.62 20.38 -7.83
N PHE A 689 50.68 21.26 -7.53
CA PHE A 689 49.31 20.88 -7.17
C PHE A 689 48.63 20.05 -8.27
N ALA A 690 48.69 20.51 -9.53
CA ALA A 690 48.14 19.78 -10.66
C ALA A 690 48.76 18.39 -10.82
N SER A 691 50.08 18.25 -10.62
CA SER A 691 50.76 16.96 -10.68
C SER A 691 50.27 15.98 -9.61
N VAL A 692 50.06 16.47 -8.38
CA VAL A 692 49.55 15.66 -7.26
C VAL A 692 48.10 15.23 -7.50
N VAL A 693 47.23 16.15 -7.94
CA VAL A 693 45.84 15.83 -8.30
C VAL A 693 45.78 14.75 -9.38
N MET A 694 46.57 14.92 -10.46
CA MET A 694 46.61 13.96 -11.57
C MET A 694 47.13 12.59 -11.13
N LEU A 695 48.08 12.53 -10.18
CA LEU A 695 48.53 11.27 -9.59
C LEU A 695 47.41 10.56 -8.83
N PHE A 696 46.64 11.28 -8.01
CA PHE A 696 45.51 10.69 -7.28
C PHE A 696 44.38 10.23 -8.20
N LEU A 697 44.06 10.98 -9.26
CA LEU A 697 43.11 10.55 -10.30
C LEU A 697 43.60 9.28 -11.00
N TRP A 698 44.90 9.18 -11.29
CA TRP A 698 45.49 7.98 -11.88
C TRP A 698 45.37 6.76 -10.97
N VAL A 699 45.63 6.89 -9.67
CA VAL A 699 45.42 5.81 -8.68
C VAL A 699 43.95 5.40 -8.62
N ALA A 700 43.03 6.36 -8.58
CA ALA A 700 41.59 6.11 -8.55
C ALA A 700 41.12 5.32 -9.78
N GLN A 701 41.58 5.71 -10.97
CA GLN A 701 41.29 5.03 -12.23
C GLN A 701 41.86 3.60 -12.26
N TRP A 702 43.05 3.38 -11.70
CA TRP A 702 43.61 2.03 -11.57
C TRP A 702 42.79 1.13 -10.65
N LEU A 703 42.37 1.62 -9.50
CA LEU A 703 41.51 0.88 -8.58
C LEU A 703 40.19 0.51 -9.26
N PHE A 704 39.58 1.47 -9.97
CA PHE A 704 38.36 1.26 -10.75
C PHE A 704 38.53 0.13 -11.78
N TRP A 705 39.57 0.20 -12.62
CA TRP A 705 39.81 -0.78 -13.68
C TRP A 705 40.25 -2.15 -13.17
N ALA A 706 41.07 -2.21 -12.11
CA ALA A 706 41.47 -3.46 -11.49
C ALA A 706 40.25 -4.21 -10.92
N GLY A 707 39.34 -3.49 -10.27
CA GLY A 707 38.08 -4.05 -9.79
C GLY A 707 37.16 -4.49 -10.91
N PHE A 708 36.96 -3.64 -11.93
CA PHE A 708 36.12 -3.97 -13.08
C PHE A 708 36.60 -5.22 -13.85
N ILE A 709 37.90 -5.32 -14.14
CA ILE A 709 38.48 -6.51 -14.81
C ILE A 709 38.33 -7.77 -13.94
N GLY A 710 38.48 -7.62 -12.63
CA GLY A 710 38.29 -8.71 -11.67
C GLY A 710 36.85 -9.24 -11.65
N LEU A 711 35.85 -8.36 -11.80
CA LEU A 711 34.43 -8.73 -11.91
C LEU A 711 34.06 -9.29 -13.28
N ALA A 712 34.66 -8.77 -14.35
CA ALA A 712 34.35 -9.23 -15.69
C ALA A 712 34.75 -10.70 -15.89
N LEU A 713 35.84 -11.17 -15.29
CA LEU A 713 36.43 -12.46 -15.62
C LEU A 713 35.84 -13.68 -14.91
N THR A 714 35.09 -13.51 -13.83
CA THR A 714 34.38 -14.61 -13.16
C THR A 714 33.30 -15.23 -14.04
N GLU A 715 32.82 -14.53 -15.07
CA GLU A 715 31.84 -15.05 -16.04
C GLU A 715 32.42 -15.50 -17.38
N TYR A 716 33.58 -15.00 -17.80
CA TYR A 716 34.22 -15.42 -19.08
C TYR A 716 35.22 -16.58 -18.92
N VAL A 717 35.40 -17.10 -17.71
CA VAL A 717 36.24 -18.28 -17.41
C VAL A 717 35.44 -19.26 -16.55
N THR A 718 34.41 -19.87 -17.11
CA THR A 718 33.73 -21.02 -16.50
C THR A 718 33.33 -22.04 -17.55
N THR A 719 34.31 -22.84 -18.00
CA THR A 719 34.15 -24.29 -18.24
C THR A 719 35.53 -24.95 -18.19
N LEU A 720 36.02 -25.20 -16.99
CA LEU A 720 36.93 -26.31 -16.74
C LEU A 720 36.33 -27.06 -15.55
N ASN A 721 35.46 -28.03 -15.85
CA ASN A 721 35.03 -29.02 -14.88
C ASN A 721 36.26 -29.81 -14.46
N HIS A 722 36.60 -29.68 -13.18
CA HIS A 722 37.53 -30.56 -12.50
C HIS A 722 36.70 -31.71 -11.90
N GLU A 723 36.49 -32.78 -12.69
CA GLU A 723 36.10 -34.09 -12.18
C GLU A 723 36.84 -35.19 -12.96
N SER A 724 38.07 -35.47 -12.52
CA SER A 724 38.55 -36.80 -12.14
C SER A 724 39.93 -36.69 -11.49
#